data_AF-A0A3D0D4X7-F1
#
_entry.id   AF-A0A3D0D4X7-F1
#
_cell.length_a   1.000
_cell.length_b   1.000
_cell.length_c   1.000
_cell.angle_alpha   90.00
_cell.angle_beta   90.00
_cell.angle_gamma   90.00
#
_symmetry.space_group_name_H-M   'P 1'
#
loop_
_entity.id
_entity.type
_entity.pdbx_description
1 polymer ?
#
loop_
_entity_poly.entity_id
_entity_poly.type
_entity_poly.pdbx_seq_one_letter_code
_entity_poly.pdbx_strand_id
1 'polypeptide(L)'
;MSESSLPFPQAGPGPEAAHPDTHRWGWAERLESAVTSRTMIPIWLGTILILGAIFRFTGLDWDQGQHLHPDERFLTMVETALQWPQEQFLATYFNEPGSTLNPRNVGYGFFVYGDFPIILIKRISIALDKTGYDQVHLIGRAVDAVVDLATLLALFLLGRKLYRDDRVALLAALLYAMAALAIQQSHFFVVDNFSAFFVTVALYFMVRVFEHGHFWNYILAGGFIGLALASKISIYSIVLVMVVVGAYRLYRAWQDPERDPAVAFEQIAVRLVISGVVAFLAFRVFQPYAFKGPGFFGIGLAERWLENAKEARAWVSGERDAPFAHQWTNRTPILFPLKNMIFWGMGVPLGLTAWLGWSVAAWQLLRRQRWVHLLPVTWTVILFGLLGTQWVKSMRYFLPIYPTLILLGAWFLVWLWDQAKERDPALAARTRGLLAWTPTKAGAVLGVVVVGTLLYAIAFTTIYTRPHTRVAASRWIYAHVPPGSIIANETQWDDGLPLRVDGKDGFGGMYTGLNLDITAEDSPEKMEHVLDVLDQAEYLFISSNRQYDSMPRLPMRFPMVIKYYDALFNGRLGFERVAEFTSYPQLFGIQLPDQGAEEAWSVYDHPRVQIFKKTPAYSRARVEAILGSTNWDAIIQLWPKQATKTKDALLLTPQEQRIYQASGTWSAMFDPTNVVNRFPVLIWVLGVLLMGLVGLPYVWLVAGPLPDRGYAFARPLGLLLVGWLVWWLASLKLVTFSVGGIALSVVLLALGGAAITLVRRRAFVAWLEANRRLLVIEEGLFWAFFVLVLSVRWANPDLWHPVLGGEKPMDFAFLNAIIKSVYFPPYDPWFAGGYINYYYFGFVLVSTLIKLVGVVPSIAYNLTVPTLFAFLALAAFGAALALVSGSGHQ
;
A
#
# COMPACT_ATOMS: atom_id res chain seq x y z
N MET A 1 71.36 48.49 2.08
CA MET A 1 71.11 49.82 2.68
C MET A 1 69.93 49.62 3.62
N SER A 2 70.17 49.34 4.91
CA SER A 2 70.42 50.31 6.00
C SER A 2 69.23 51.28 6.16
N GLU A 3 68.65 51.59 7.31
CA GLU A 3 68.88 51.29 8.73
C GLU A 3 67.75 52.03 9.50
N SER A 4 67.64 51.77 10.81
CA SER A 4 67.10 52.64 11.88
C SER A 4 65.58 52.63 12.18
N SER A 5 65.11 52.90 13.40
CA SER A 5 65.34 52.33 14.76
C SER A 5 64.50 53.13 15.78
N LEU A 6 63.57 52.44 16.51
CA LEU A 6 63.10 52.67 17.91
C LEU A 6 62.38 54.01 18.30
N PRO A 7 61.61 54.11 19.44
CA PRO A 7 61.61 53.29 20.67
C PRO A 7 60.25 52.88 21.33
N PHE A 8 60.38 52.02 22.35
CA PHE A 8 59.47 51.42 23.38
C PHE A 8 58.53 52.40 24.16
N PRO A 9 57.46 51.97 24.92
CA PRO A 9 57.50 50.91 25.96
C PRO A 9 56.27 50.01 26.21
N GLN A 10 56.52 49.04 27.10
CA GLN A 10 55.72 47.91 27.57
C GLN A 10 54.42 48.26 28.34
N ALA A 11 53.41 47.38 28.24
CA ALA A 11 52.45 47.06 29.31
C ALA A 11 51.95 45.60 29.11
N GLY A 12 51.84 44.85 30.21
CA GLY A 12 51.81 43.38 30.23
C GLY A 12 50.52 42.66 29.80
N PRO A 13 50.49 41.32 29.90
CA PRO A 13 49.40 40.49 29.41
C PRO A 13 48.22 40.54 30.39
N GLY A 14 47.08 41.06 29.93
CA GLY A 14 45.79 40.82 30.56
C GLY A 14 45.35 39.37 30.30
N PRO A 15 44.66 38.70 31.24
CA PRO A 15 44.24 37.33 31.07
C PRO A 15 43.15 37.29 29.99
N GLU A 16 43.38 36.57 28.89
CA GLU A 16 42.31 36.16 28.00
C GLU A 16 41.29 35.37 28.81
N ALA A 17 40.11 35.95 28.94
CA ALA A 17 38.96 35.32 29.54
C ALA A 17 38.64 34.04 28.77
N ALA A 18 38.91 32.90 29.39
CA ALA A 18 38.44 31.60 28.95
C ALA A 18 36.91 31.66 28.79
N HIS A 19 36.43 31.49 27.56
CA HIS A 19 35.02 31.21 27.28
C HIS A 19 34.58 29.95 28.06
N PRO A 20 33.58 30.00 28.96
CA PRO A 20 33.30 28.86 29.86
C PRO A 20 32.49 27.69 29.28
N ASP A 21 32.18 27.63 27.98
CA ASP A 21 31.17 26.69 27.47
C ASP A 21 31.67 25.61 26.49
N THR A 22 32.95 25.59 26.11
CA THR A 22 33.50 24.59 25.17
C THR A 22 33.71 23.20 25.80
N HIS A 23 33.60 23.05 27.12
CA HIS A 23 33.93 21.80 27.82
C HIS A 23 32.77 20.82 28.02
N ARG A 24 31.51 21.20 27.74
CA ARG A 24 30.34 20.37 28.13
C ARG A 24 30.10 19.10 27.30
N TRP A 25 30.80 18.92 26.17
CA TRP A 25 30.54 17.80 25.24
C TRP A 25 31.79 17.05 24.75
N GLY A 26 32.98 17.28 25.32
CA GLY A 26 34.23 16.66 24.87
C GLY A 26 34.25 15.12 24.94
N TRP A 27 33.42 14.51 25.78
CA TRP A 27 33.25 13.05 25.84
C TRP A 27 32.51 12.49 24.61
N ALA A 28 31.55 13.25 24.05
CA ALA A 28 30.78 12.83 22.87
C ALA A 28 31.61 12.92 21.59
N GLU A 29 32.46 13.96 21.45
CA GLU A 29 33.42 14.07 20.34
C GLU A 29 34.48 12.96 20.39
N ARG A 30 34.99 12.65 21.60
CA ARG A 30 35.92 11.53 21.79
C ARG A 30 35.28 10.19 21.43
N LEU A 31 34.04 9.92 21.88
CA LEU A 31 33.30 8.72 21.51
C LEU A 31 33.06 8.63 20.00
N GLU A 32 32.64 9.73 19.38
CA GLU A 32 32.39 9.77 17.95
C GLU A 32 33.66 9.49 17.16
N SER A 33 34.78 10.13 17.52
CA SER A 33 36.09 9.89 16.90
C SER A 33 36.58 8.44 17.08
N ALA A 34 36.28 7.81 18.23
CA ALA A 34 36.61 6.43 18.49
C ALA A 34 35.76 5.47 17.64
N VAL A 35 34.45 5.72 17.55
CA VAL A 35 33.50 4.91 16.76
C VAL A 35 33.79 4.98 15.26
N THR A 36 34.15 6.16 14.73
CA THR A 36 34.42 6.37 13.31
C THR A 36 35.88 6.14 12.90
N SER A 37 36.73 5.65 13.81
CA SER A 37 38.13 5.36 13.48
C SER A 37 38.22 4.24 12.43
N ARG A 38 39.18 4.36 11.50
CA ARG A 38 39.35 3.40 10.39
C ARG A 38 39.57 1.96 10.85
N THR A 39 40.12 1.79 12.05
CA THR A 39 40.35 0.48 12.69
C THR A 39 39.11 -0.09 13.37
N MET A 40 38.21 0.76 13.90
CA MET A 40 37.00 0.31 14.59
C MET A 40 35.84 -0.02 13.66
N ILE A 41 35.74 0.59 12.48
CA ILE A 41 34.64 0.32 11.53
C ILE A 41 34.53 -1.17 11.16
N PRO A 42 35.62 -1.88 10.78
CA PRO A 42 35.55 -3.31 10.51
C PRO A 42 35.14 -4.13 11.73
N ILE A 43 35.56 -3.73 12.94
CA ILE A 43 35.20 -4.40 14.19
C ILE A 43 33.70 -4.27 14.44
N TRP A 44 33.15 -3.05 14.36
CA TRP A 44 31.72 -2.81 14.53
C TRP A 44 30.88 -3.54 13.49
N LEU A 45 31.29 -3.51 12.22
CA LEU A 45 30.61 -4.25 11.16
C LEU A 45 30.66 -5.77 11.42
N GLY A 46 31.81 -6.30 11.86
CA GLY A 46 31.96 -7.70 12.26
C GLY A 46 31.02 -8.07 13.41
N THR A 47 30.93 -7.24 14.45
CA THR A 47 30.00 -7.44 15.56
C THR A 47 28.54 -7.41 15.10
N ILE A 48 28.17 -6.47 14.23
CA ILE A 48 26.81 -6.39 13.67
C ILE A 48 26.47 -7.63 12.83
N LEU A 49 27.42 -8.12 12.02
CA LEU A 49 27.23 -9.35 11.24
C LEU A 49 27.05 -10.57 12.13
N ILE A 50 27.83 -10.69 13.22
CA ILE A 50 27.67 -11.76 14.21
C ILE A 50 26.30 -11.66 14.89
N LEU A 51 25.90 -10.47 15.34
CA LEU A 51 24.57 -10.25 15.92
C LEU A 51 23.46 -10.62 14.94
N GLY A 52 23.58 -10.18 13.69
CA GLY A 52 22.65 -10.53 12.62
C GLY A 52 22.58 -12.03 12.38
N ALA A 53 23.72 -12.73 12.41
CA ALA A 53 23.79 -14.17 12.24
C ALA A 53 23.13 -14.91 13.41
N ILE A 54 23.36 -14.48 14.65
CA ILE A 54 22.68 -15.05 15.83
C ILE A 54 21.17 -14.99 15.63
N PHE A 55 20.61 -13.83 15.23
CA PHE A 55 19.17 -13.72 15.03
C PHE A 55 18.62 -14.59 13.90
N ARG A 56 19.39 -14.88 12.84
CA ARG A 56 18.93 -15.59 11.63
C ARG A 56 19.13 -17.11 11.69
N PHE A 57 20.11 -17.57 12.46
CA PHE A 57 20.45 -19.00 12.57
C PHE A 57 19.90 -19.67 13.84
N THR A 58 19.32 -18.90 14.77
CA THR A 58 18.71 -19.45 15.98
C THR A 58 17.42 -20.18 15.64
N GLY A 59 17.38 -21.50 15.87
CA GLY A 59 16.16 -22.28 15.66
C GLY A 59 15.79 -22.49 14.19
N LEU A 60 16.78 -22.77 13.32
CA LEU A 60 16.52 -23.05 11.90
C LEU A 60 15.54 -24.20 11.65
N ASP A 61 15.41 -25.17 12.57
CA ASP A 61 14.41 -26.26 12.54
C ASP A 61 13.23 -25.96 13.48
N TRP A 62 12.69 -24.74 13.42
CA TRP A 62 11.65 -24.26 14.33
C TRP A 62 10.32 -25.05 14.24
N ASP A 63 10.00 -25.60 13.06
CA ASP A 63 8.81 -26.42 12.82
C ASP A 63 9.01 -27.91 13.07
N GLN A 64 10.22 -28.34 13.48
CA GLN A 64 10.52 -29.72 13.87
C GLN A 64 10.20 -30.74 12.76
N GLY A 65 10.57 -30.40 11.52
CA GLY A 65 10.34 -31.21 10.32
C GLY A 65 8.87 -31.39 9.91
N GLN A 66 7.95 -30.50 10.35
CA GLN A 66 6.52 -30.61 10.04
C GLN A 66 6.10 -29.84 8.77
N HIS A 67 7.00 -29.05 8.16
CA HIS A 67 6.78 -28.31 6.90
C HIS A 67 5.53 -27.40 6.96
N LEU A 68 5.44 -26.58 8.00
CA LEU A 68 4.22 -25.83 8.34
C LEU A 68 4.06 -24.51 7.58
N HIS A 69 5.13 -24.00 6.99
CA HIS A 69 5.05 -22.84 6.10
C HIS A 69 4.60 -23.28 4.69
N PRO A 70 3.49 -22.74 4.14
CA PRO A 70 2.89 -23.25 2.91
C PRO A 70 3.78 -23.11 1.66
N ASP A 71 4.41 -21.95 1.44
CA ASP A 71 5.25 -21.76 0.25
C ASP A 71 6.56 -22.54 0.34
N GLU A 72 7.22 -22.57 1.50
CA GLU A 72 8.38 -23.41 1.75
C GLU A 72 8.06 -24.90 1.57
N ARG A 73 6.92 -25.40 2.07
CA ARG A 73 6.48 -26.79 1.84
C ARG A 73 6.39 -27.07 0.34
N PHE A 74 5.83 -26.12 -0.43
CA PHE A 74 5.76 -26.23 -1.88
C PHE A 74 7.14 -26.22 -2.55
N LEU A 75 8.03 -25.30 -2.16
CA LEU A 75 9.40 -25.25 -2.71
C LEU A 75 10.22 -26.50 -2.33
N THR A 76 10.01 -27.05 -1.15
CA THR A 76 10.63 -28.30 -0.67
C THR A 76 10.19 -29.50 -1.52
N MET A 77 8.88 -29.59 -1.82
CA MET A 77 8.33 -30.58 -2.76
C MET A 77 8.95 -30.44 -4.17
N VAL A 78 9.06 -29.21 -4.68
CA VAL A 78 9.69 -28.92 -5.98
C VAL A 78 11.17 -29.34 -5.98
N GLU A 79 11.96 -28.86 -5.02
CA GLU A 79 13.39 -29.16 -4.89
C GLU A 79 13.69 -30.66 -4.84
N THR A 80 12.86 -31.40 -4.10
CA THR A 80 12.99 -32.87 -3.99
C THR A 80 12.80 -33.54 -5.37
N ALA A 81 11.90 -33.01 -6.20
CA ALA A 81 11.59 -33.57 -7.52
C ALA A 81 12.54 -33.13 -8.64
N LEU A 82 13.18 -31.96 -8.53
CA LEU A 82 14.14 -31.48 -9.53
C LEU A 82 15.28 -32.49 -9.72
N GLN A 83 15.76 -32.65 -10.94
CA GLN A 83 16.91 -33.51 -11.23
C GLN A 83 17.99 -32.73 -11.96
N TRP A 84 19.23 -32.86 -11.51
CA TRP A 84 20.37 -32.24 -12.16
C TRP A 84 20.77 -33.05 -13.41
N PRO A 85 20.80 -32.45 -14.62
CA PRO A 85 21.16 -33.17 -15.84
C PRO A 85 22.59 -33.70 -15.76
N GLN A 86 22.79 -35.00 -16.01
CA GLN A 86 24.11 -35.63 -15.99
C GLN A 86 24.91 -35.38 -17.29
N GLU A 87 24.22 -35.29 -18.42
CA GLU A 87 24.82 -35.02 -19.74
C GLU A 87 24.15 -33.83 -20.44
N GLN A 88 24.88 -33.16 -21.32
CA GLN A 88 24.37 -32.06 -22.16
C GLN A 88 23.66 -30.93 -21.39
N PHE A 89 24.18 -30.54 -20.22
CA PHE A 89 23.59 -29.52 -19.35
C PHE A 89 23.20 -28.24 -20.11
N LEU A 90 24.08 -27.68 -20.94
CA LEU A 90 23.77 -26.44 -21.66
C LEU A 90 22.64 -26.60 -22.69
N ALA A 91 22.51 -27.78 -23.32
CA ALA A 91 21.46 -28.06 -24.28
C ALA A 91 20.09 -28.22 -23.60
N THR A 92 20.07 -28.77 -22.39
CA THR A 92 18.83 -28.98 -21.61
C THR A 92 18.46 -27.77 -20.75
N TYR A 93 19.43 -26.98 -20.28
CA TYR A 93 19.21 -25.82 -19.41
C TYR A 93 18.42 -24.72 -20.12
N PHE A 94 18.74 -24.43 -21.38
CA PHE A 94 18.04 -23.44 -22.20
C PHE A 94 16.88 -24.01 -23.03
N ASN A 95 16.27 -25.11 -22.57
CA ASN A 95 15.17 -25.79 -23.24
C ASN A 95 14.01 -26.01 -22.26
N GLU A 96 13.00 -25.14 -22.27
CA GLU A 96 11.88 -25.19 -21.31
C GLU A 96 11.18 -26.54 -21.26
N PRO A 97 10.78 -27.19 -22.37
CA PRO A 97 10.08 -28.47 -22.31
C PRO A 97 10.98 -29.66 -21.98
N GLY A 98 12.30 -29.53 -22.11
CA GLY A 98 13.25 -30.65 -21.94
C GLY A 98 14.07 -30.62 -20.65
N SER A 99 14.02 -29.53 -19.88
CA SER A 99 14.86 -29.38 -18.69
C SER A 99 14.24 -30.06 -17.46
N THR A 100 14.97 -30.97 -16.82
CA THR A 100 14.58 -31.57 -15.53
C THR A 100 14.79 -30.63 -14.34
N LEU A 101 15.39 -29.46 -14.57
CA LEU A 101 15.50 -28.35 -13.63
C LEU A 101 14.31 -27.36 -13.72
N ASN A 102 13.39 -27.56 -14.68
CA ASN A 102 12.14 -26.82 -14.75
C ASN A 102 11.06 -27.53 -13.91
N PRO A 103 10.51 -26.90 -12.86
CA PRO A 103 9.47 -27.49 -12.01
C PRO A 103 8.28 -28.04 -12.79
N ARG A 104 7.95 -27.40 -13.92
CA ARG A 104 6.82 -27.79 -14.77
C ARG A 104 7.03 -29.13 -15.47
N ASN A 105 8.26 -29.62 -15.57
CA ASN A 105 8.57 -30.91 -16.20
C ASN A 105 8.70 -32.05 -15.18
N VAL A 106 8.62 -31.75 -13.89
CA VAL A 106 8.76 -32.72 -12.79
C VAL A 106 7.51 -32.76 -11.89
N GLY A 107 6.34 -32.48 -12.47
CA GLY A 107 5.04 -32.63 -11.80
C GLY A 107 4.42 -31.34 -11.24
N TYR A 108 5.09 -30.19 -11.34
CA TYR A 108 4.60 -28.91 -10.79
C TYR A 108 4.22 -27.93 -11.90
N GLY A 109 3.09 -28.19 -12.56
CA GLY A 109 2.62 -27.42 -13.72
C GLY A 109 2.31 -25.93 -13.46
N PHE A 110 2.02 -25.56 -12.20
CA PHE A 110 1.89 -24.18 -11.76
C PHE A 110 3.09 -23.78 -10.90
N PHE A 111 3.98 -22.95 -11.46
CA PHE A 111 5.16 -22.44 -10.77
C PHE A 111 5.38 -20.96 -11.11
N VAL A 112 5.44 -20.09 -10.12
CA VAL A 112 5.47 -18.62 -10.30
C VAL A 112 6.60 -17.93 -9.56
N TYR A 113 7.47 -18.72 -8.94
CA TYR A 113 8.68 -18.26 -8.26
C TYR A 113 9.82 -18.07 -9.27
N GLY A 114 10.90 -17.42 -8.84
CA GLY A 114 12.12 -17.34 -9.63
C GLY A 114 12.82 -18.69 -9.77
N ASP A 115 13.35 -18.99 -10.95
CA ASP A 115 14.09 -20.24 -11.20
C ASP A 115 15.46 -20.19 -10.52
N PHE A 116 16.04 -19.00 -10.33
CA PHE A 116 17.41 -18.88 -9.84
C PHE A 116 17.61 -19.41 -8.41
N PRO A 117 16.82 -18.99 -7.40
CA PRO A 117 16.99 -19.49 -6.04
C PRO A 117 16.93 -21.02 -5.97
N ILE A 118 15.97 -21.64 -6.68
CA ILE A 118 15.80 -23.10 -6.67
C ILE A 118 16.96 -23.82 -7.39
N ILE A 119 17.44 -23.30 -8.52
CA ILE A 119 18.58 -23.92 -9.22
C ILE A 119 19.84 -23.87 -8.34
N LEU A 120 20.07 -22.75 -7.64
CA LEU A 120 21.19 -22.60 -6.73
C LEU A 120 21.07 -23.56 -5.53
N ILE A 121 19.90 -23.62 -4.90
CA ILE A 121 19.67 -24.45 -3.72
C ILE A 121 19.76 -25.93 -4.09
N LYS A 122 19.23 -26.35 -5.24
CA LYS A 122 19.43 -27.71 -5.75
C LYS A 122 20.91 -28.06 -5.87
N ARG A 123 21.72 -27.15 -6.43
CA ARG A 123 23.16 -27.37 -6.60
C ARG A 123 23.90 -27.50 -5.28
N ILE A 124 23.58 -26.65 -4.30
CA ILE A 124 24.16 -26.70 -2.95
C ILE A 124 23.74 -27.99 -2.24
N SER A 125 22.47 -28.36 -2.35
CA SER A 125 21.91 -29.56 -1.72
C SER A 125 22.55 -30.85 -2.24
N ILE A 126 22.85 -30.92 -3.55
CA ILE A 126 23.62 -32.03 -4.14
C ILE A 126 25.06 -32.03 -3.60
N ALA A 127 25.71 -30.86 -3.54
CA ALA A 127 27.09 -30.77 -3.05
C ALA A 127 27.24 -31.16 -1.57
N LEU A 128 26.17 -31.06 -0.78
CA LEU A 128 26.12 -31.43 0.63
C LEU A 128 25.49 -32.80 0.89
N ASP A 129 25.10 -33.54 -0.15
CA ASP A 129 24.37 -34.82 -0.06
C ASP A 129 23.09 -34.74 0.80
N LYS A 130 22.33 -33.65 0.65
CA LYS A 130 21.12 -33.33 1.41
C LYS A 130 19.96 -32.97 0.49
N THR A 131 19.53 -33.91 -0.35
CA THR A 131 18.48 -33.70 -1.36
C THR A 131 17.11 -34.24 -0.96
N GLY A 132 17.01 -34.93 0.18
CA GLY A 132 15.75 -35.49 0.67
C GLY A 132 14.75 -34.42 1.16
N TYR A 133 13.47 -34.78 1.18
CA TYR A 133 12.36 -33.90 1.60
C TYR A 133 12.60 -33.26 2.98
N ASP A 134 12.97 -34.06 3.97
CA ASP A 134 13.24 -33.60 5.34
C ASP A 134 14.62 -32.95 5.54
N GLN A 135 15.37 -32.74 4.45
CA GLN A 135 16.73 -32.18 4.52
C GLN A 135 16.87 -30.89 3.71
N VAL A 136 16.26 -30.84 2.52
CA VAL A 136 16.48 -29.75 1.55
C VAL A 136 15.93 -28.41 2.04
N HIS A 137 14.83 -28.41 2.80
CA HIS A 137 14.27 -27.20 3.37
C HIS A 137 15.23 -26.52 4.37
N LEU A 138 15.97 -27.28 5.18
CA LEU A 138 16.99 -26.74 6.08
C LEU A 138 18.17 -26.11 5.33
N ILE A 139 18.55 -26.67 4.16
CA ILE A 139 19.52 -26.04 3.27
C ILE A 139 18.96 -24.74 2.71
N GLY A 140 17.71 -24.74 2.25
CA GLY A 140 17.02 -23.54 1.79
C GLY A 140 17.03 -22.42 2.83
N ARG A 141 16.58 -22.70 4.06
CA ARG A 141 16.59 -21.75 5.19
C ARG A 141 17.99 -21.22 5.49
N ALA A 142 19.00 -22.11 5.53
CA ALA A 142 20.38 -21.70 5.79
C ALA A 142 20.93 -20.78 4.69
N VAL A 143 20.63 -21.07 3.42
CA VAL A 143 21.03 -20.22 2.29
C VAL A 143 20.30 -18.88 2.35
N ASP A 144 19.00 -18.87 2.66
CA ASP A 144 18.22 -17.64 2.83
C ASP A 144 18.78 -16.74 3.94
N ALA A 145 19.15 -17.33 5.09
CA ALA A 145 19.83 -16.61 6.18
C ALA A 145 21.18 -16.02 5.74
N VAL A 146 21.98 -16.74 4.94
CA VAL A 146 23.23 -16.21 4.38
C VAL A 146 22.98 -15.05 3.40
N VAL A 147 21.96 -15.17 2.54
CA VAL A 147 21.60 -14.13 1.57
C VAL A 147 21.09 -12.87 2.26
N ASP A 148 20.32 -13.00 3.34
CA ASP A 148 19.90 -11.83 4.13
C ASP A 148 21.09 -11.18 4.88
N LEU A 149 22.06 -11.95 5.38
CA LEU A 149 23.32 -11.39 5.90
C LEU A 149 24.12 -10.65 4.81
N ALA A 150 24.12 -11.16 3.58
CA ALA A 150 24.70 -10.46 2.44
C ALA A 150 23.94 -9.16 2.12
N THR A 151 22.63 -9.12 2.34
CA THR A 151 21.80 -7.90 2.24
C THR A 151 22.21 -6.86 3.26
N LEU A 152 22.46 -7.27 4.52
CA LEU A 152 22.97 -6.40 5.58
C LEU A 152 24.33 -5.78 5.16
N LEU A 153 25.26 -6.59 4.66
CA LEU A 153 26.55 -6.09 4.16
C LEU A 153 26.37 -5.13 2.97
N ALA A 154 25.52 -5.48 2.01
CA ALA A 154 25.21 -4.63 0.87
C ALA A 154 24.59 -3.29 1.30
N LEU A 155 23.73 -3.30 2.33
CA LEU A 155 23.13 -2.11 2.93
C LEU A 155 24.19 -1.21 3.58
N PHE A 156 25.14 -1.78 4.32
CA PHE A 156 26.28 -1.03 4.85
C PHE A 156 27.04 -0.32 3.72
N LEU A 157 27.38 -1.04 2.65
CA LEU A 157 28.11 -0.48 1.50
C LEU A 157 27.29 0.61 0.78
N LEU A 158 25.99 0.39 0.61
CA LEU A 158 25.05 1.37 0.06
C LEU A 158 25.00 2.63 0.90
N GLY A 159 24.80 2.52 2.22
CA GLY A 159 24.74 3.65 3.13
C GLY A 159 26.03 4.45 3.16
N ARG A 160 27.18 3.75 3.24
CA ARG A 160 28.52 4.35 3.21
C ARG A 160 28.75 5.11 1.91
N LYS A 161 28.34 4.53 0.78
CA LYS A 161 28.52 5.16 -0.53
C LYS A 161 27.60 6.36 -0.74
N LEU A 162 26.34 6.24 -0.33
CA LEU A 162 25.31 7.25 -0.56
C LEU A 162 25.51 8.48 0.33
N TYR A 163 25.69 8.29 1.63
CA TYR A 163 25.81 9.40 2.59
C TYR A 163 27.24 9.81 2.91
N ARG A 164 28.23 8.99 2.55
CA ARG A 164 29.66 9.21 2.87
C ARG A 164 29.91 9.38 4.37
N ASP A 165 29.06 8.74 5.18
CA ASP A 165 29.10 8.78 6.64
C ASP A 165 29.02 7.35 7.18
N ASP A 166 30.09 6.92 7.85
CA ASP A 166 30.22 5.58 8.43
C ASP A 166 29.25 5.39 9.61
N ARG A 167 28.85 6.46 10.30
CA ARG A 167 27.85 6.40 11.39
C ARG A 167 26.49 5.97 10.84
N VAL A 168 26.06 6.58 9.73
CA VAL A 168 24.80 6.24 9.04
C VAL A 168 24.84 4.81 8.54
N ALA A 169 25.96 4.40 7.93
CA ALA A 169 26.12 3.05 7.38
C ALA A 169 26.06 1.96 8.46
N LEU A 170 26.81 2.13 9.55
CA LEU A 170 26.83 1.20 10.68
C LEU A 170 25.46 1.14 11.37
N LEU A 171 24.82 2.30 11.60
CA LEU A 171 23.50 2.35 12.23
C LEU A 171 22.43 1.69 11.35
N ALA A 172 22.46 1.90 10.03
CA ALA A 172 21.54 1.23 9.11
C ALA A 172 21.70 -0.28 9.13
N ALA A 173 22.94 -0.77 9.10
CA ALA A 173 23.27 -2.19 9.19
C ALA A 173 22.81 -2.80 10.52
N LEU A 174 23.06 -2.11 11.64
CA LEU A 174 22.61 -2.55 12.97
C LEU A 174 21.08 -2.63 13.05
N LEU A 175 20.36 -1.59 12.62
CA LEU A 175 18.90 -1.57 12.66
C LEU A 175 18.28 -2.64 11.74
N TYR A 176 18.87 -2.92 10.57
CA TYR A 176 18.43 -4.01 9.69
C TYR A 176 18.70 -5.39 10.28
N ALA A 177 19.85 -5.57 10.95
CA ALA A 177 20.17 -6.82 11.64
C ALA A 177 19.07 -7.23 12.65
N MET A 178 18.40 -6.23 13.24
CA MET A 178 17.36 -6.35 14.27
C MET A 178 15.93 -6.19 13.72
N ALA A 179 15.73 -6.05 12.41
CA ALA A 179 14.39 -5.89 11.85
C ALA A 179 13.64 -7.22 11.83
N ALA A 180 12.52 -7.30 12.54
CA ALA A 180 11.80 -8.56 12.78
C ALA A 180 11.34 -9.27 11.50
N LEU A 181 10.90 -8.54 10.45
CA LEU A 181 10.57 -9.17 9.16
C LEU A 181 11.79 -9.79 8.47
N ALA A 182 12.95 -9.14 8.50
CA ALA A 182 14.17 -9.69 7.90
C ALA A 182 14.62 -10.95 8.67
N ILE A 183 14.47 -10.94 10.00
CA ILE A 183 14.70 -12.11 10.85
C ILE A 183 13.72 -13.22 10.45
N GLN A 184 12.42 -12.95 10.38
CA GLN A 184 11.40 -13.95 10.03
C GLN A 184 11.66 -14.58 8.66
N GLN A 185 11.83 -13.78 7.63
CA GLN A 185 12.02 -14.28 6.26
C GLN A 185 13.32 -15.07 6.10
N SER A 186 14.31 -14.87 6.99
CA SER A 186 15.53 -15.68 7.03
C SER A 186 15.31 -17.10 7.59
N HIS A 187 14.18 -17.35 8.28
CA HIS A 187 13.82 -18.68 8.80
C HIS A 187 12.95 -19.49 7.85
N PHE A 188 12.65 -18.96 6.67
CA PHE A 188 11.87 -19.63 5.63
C PHE A 188 12.74 -19.84 4.40
N PHE A 189 12.59 -20.99 3.76
CA PHE A 189 13.07 -21.20 2.41
C PHE A 189 12.11 -20.54 1.42
N VAL A 190 12.46 -19.32 0.98
CA VAL A 190 11.65 -18.46 0.10
C VAL A 190 12.53 -17.66 -0.87
N VAL A 191 11.92 -17.04 -1.89
CA VAL A 191 12.67 -16.27 -2.91
C VAL A 191 12.83 -14.78 -2.57
N ASP A 192 12.19 -14.33 -1.49
CA ASP A 192 12.07 -12.92 -1.11
C ASP A 192 13.42 -12.32 -0.69
N ASN A 193 14.25 -13.04 0.08
CA ASN A 193 15.57 -12.56 0.52
C ASN A 193 16.53 -12.37 -0.65
N PHE A 194 16.52 -13.28 -1.63
CA PHE A 194 17.31 -13.15 -2.86
C PHE A 194 16.95 -11.88 -3.62
N SER A 195 15.66 -11.60 -3.78
CA SER A 195 15.21 -10.37 -4.42
C SER A 195 15.67 -9.12 -3.66
N ALA A 196 15.53 -9.10 -2.33
CA ALA A 196 15.96 -7.98 -1.49
C ALA A 196 17.48 -7.74 -1.57
N PHE A 197 18.28 -8.81 -1.58
CA PHE A 197 19.73 -8.75 -1.74
C PHE A 197 20.12 -8.11 -3.08
N PHE A 198 19.64 -8.68 -4.18
CA PHE A 198 20.02 -8.20 -5.51
C PHE A 198 19.49 -6.79 -5.81
N VAL A 199 18.32 -6.42 -5.29
CA VAL A 199 17.84 -5.02 -5.32
C VAL A 199 18.79 -4.09 -4.58
N THR A 200 19.23 -4.47 -3.37
CA THR A 200 20.12 -3.62 -2.56
C THR A 200 21.48 -3.41 -3.26
N VAL A 201 22.03 -4.47 -3.86
CA VAL A 201 23.27 -4.37 -4.63
C VAL A 201 23.07 -3.58 -5.94
N ALA A 202 21.94 -3.76 -6.63
CA ALA A 202 21.60 -2.96 -7.81
C ALA A 202 21.55 -1.46 -7.45
N LEU A 203 20.87 -1.11 -6.35
CA LEU A 203 20.82 0.26 -5.84
C LEU A 203 22.21 0.81 -5.51
N TYR A 204 23.11 0.00 -4.92
CA TYR A 204 24.50 0.41 -4.70
C TYR A 204 25.20 0.82 -6.00
N PHE A 205 25.07 0.02 -7.07
CA PHE A 205 25.65 0.40 -8.38
C PHE A 205 24.92 1.58 -9.03
N MET A 206 23.60 1.71 -8.86
CA MET A 206 22.85 2.88 -9.31
C MET A 206 23.31 4.16 -8.62
N VAL A 207 23.68 4.12 -7.32
CA VAL A 207 24.31 5.26 -6.63
C VAL A 207 25.65 5.62 -7.28
N ARG A 208 26.45 4.62 -7.68
CA ARG A 208 27.72 4.88 -8.39
C ARG A 208 27.50 5.45 -9.81
N VAL A 209 26.44 5.03 -10.49
CA VAL A 209 25.99 5.66 -11.75
C VAL A 209 25.56 7.11 -11.50
N PHE A 210 24.74 7.34 -10.48
CA PHE A 210 24.26 8.66 -10.10
C PHE A 210 25.42 9.65 -9.85
N GLU A 211 26.45 9.24 -9.11
CA GLU A 211 27.62 10.09 -8.82
C GLU A 211 28.52 10.31 -10.05
N HIS A 212 29.00 9.24 -10.69
CA HIS A 212 30.09 9.34 -11.67
C HIS A 212 29.67 8.98 -13.10
N GLY A 213 28.67 8.12 -13.25
CA GLY A 213 28.15 7.69 -14.56
C GLY A 213 29.10 6.78 -15.34
N HIS A 214 30.07 6.13 -14.68
CA HIS A 214 30.97 5.19 -15.35
C HIS A 214 30.21 4.02 -15.97
N PHE A 215 30.63 3.63 -17.17
CA PHE A 215 30.05 2.57 -17.99
C PHE A 215 29.85 1.24 -17.22
N TRP A 216 30.87 0.77 -16.50
CA TRP A 216 30.81 -0.49 -15.75
C TRP A 216 29.72 -0.52 -14.68
N ASN A 217 29.36 0.63 -14.10
CA ASN A 217 28.29 0.67 -13.09
C ASN A 217 26.91 0.46 -13.73
N TYR A 218 26.71 0.83 -15.00
CA TYR A 218 25.47 0.52 -15.74
C TYR A 218 25.35 -0.97 -16.02
N ILE A 219 26.45 -1.62 -16.40
CA ILE A 219 26.52 -3.07 -16.61
C ILE A 219 26.21 -3.80 -15.31
N LEU A 220 26.89 -3.46 -14.23
CA LEU A 220 26.70 -4.11 -12.93
C LEU A 220 25.28 -3.87 -12.38
N ALA A 221 24.77 -2.64 -12.45
CA ALA A 221 23.38 -2.35 -12.08
C ALA A 221 22.39 -3.20 -12.90
N GLY A 222 22.59 -3.27 -14.22
CA GLY A 222 21.79 -4.11 -15.13
C GLY A 222 21.81 -5.59 -14.73
N GLY A 223 23.00 -6.16 -14.54
CA GLY A 223 23.15 -7.57 -14.15
C GLY A 223 22.43 -7.89 -12.84
N PHE A 224 22.56 -7.04 -11.83
CA PHE A 224 21.87 -7.22 -10.55
C PHE A 224 20.35 -6.99 -10.63
N ILE A 225 19.87 -6.08 -11.49
CA ILE A 225 18.44 -5.99 -11.82
C ILE A 225 17.95 -7.32 -12.41
N GLY A 226 18.67 -7.89 -13.38
CA GLY A 226 18.30 -9.17 -14.00
C GLY A 226 18.24 -10.33 -13.00
N LEU A 227 19.22 -10.42 -12.10
CA LEU A 227 19.25 -11.42 -11.01
C LEU A 227 18.08 -11.24 -10.03
N ALA A 228 17.76 -9.99 -9.68
CA ALA A 228 16.64 -9.70 -8.80
C ALA A 228 15.30 -10.13 -9.44
N LEU A 229 15.14 -9.91 -10.76
CA LEU A 229 13.95 -10.32 -11.51
C LEU A 229 13.86 -11.85 -11.69
N ALA A 230 15.00 -12.52 -11.86
CA ALA A 230 15.09 -13.97 -11.91
C ALA A 230 14.85 -14.65 -10.54
N SER A 231 14.89 -13.87 -9.46
CA SER A 231 14.49 -14.33 -8.13
C SER A 231 12.99 -14.10 -7.89
N LYS A 232 12.49 -12.93 -8.30
CA LYS A 232 11.08 -12.57 -8.15
C LYS A 232 10.66 -11.51 -9.17
N ILE A 233 9.86 -11.89 -10.17
CA ILE A 233 9.49 -10.99 -11.27
C ILE A 233 8.69 -9.75 -10.81
N SER A 234 7.99 -9.82 -9.67
CA SER A 234 7.14 -8.75 -9.16
C SER A 234 7.87 -7.45 -8.82
N ILE A 235 9.21 -7.47 -8.74
CA ILE A 235 10.06 -6.30 -8.47
C ILE A 235 10.51 -5.56 -9.73
N TYR A 236 9.92 -5.83 -10.90
CA TYR A 236 10.22 -5.19 -12.19
C TYR A 236 10.25 -3.65 -12.16
N SER A 237 9.57 -3.04 -11.19
CA SER A 237 9.57 -1.59 -10.98
C SER A 237 10.94 -1.00 -10.64
N ILE A 238 11.93 -1.82 -10.25
CA ILE A 238 13.32 -1.37 -10.04
C ILE A 238 13.93 -0.77 -11.31
N VAL A 239 13.49 -1.20 -12.49
CA VAL A 239 13.91 -0.64 -13.79
C VAL A 239 13.56 0.85 -13.88
N LEU A 240 12.43 1.28 -13.30
CA LEU A 240 12.03 2.69 -13.28
C LEU A 240 13.00 3.55 -12.47
N VAL A 241 13.59 3.00 -11.39
CA VAL A 241 14.61 3.71 -10.61
C VAL A 241 15.87 3.94 -11.45
N MET A 242 16.27 2.96 -12.25
CA MET A 242 17.39 3.10 -13.18
C MET A 242 17.13 4.18 -14.23
N VAL A 243 15.90 4.26 -14.75
CA VAL A 243 15.47 5.33 -15.67
C VAL A 243 15.52 6.70 -14.97
N VAL A 244 15.06 6.80 -13.72
CA VAL A 244 15.16 8.04 -12.92
C VAL A 244 16.62 8.47 -12.74
N VAL A 245 17.54 7.52 -12.49
CA VAL A 245 18.98 7.83 -12.42
C VAL A 245 19.48 8.39 -13.76
N GLY A 246 19.07 7.77 -14.88
CA GLY A 246 19.39 8.27 -16.22
C GLY A 246 18.87 9.69 -16.47
N ALA A 247 17.61 9.96 -16.13
CA ALA A 247 17.00 11.27 -16.24
C ALA A 247 17.73 12.33 -15.40
N TYR A 248 18.12 12.00 -14.17
CA TYR A 248 18.94 12.89 -13.34
C TYR A 248 20.31 13.18 -13.96
N ARG A 249 20.96 12.18 -14.55
CA ARG A 249 22.25 12.37 -15.25
C ARG A 249 22.10 13.29 -16.46
N LEU A 250 21.00 13.17 -17.19
CA LEU A 250 20.69 14.05 -18.31
C LEU A 250 20.44 15.49 -17.84
N TYR A 251 19.63 15.66 -16.79
CA TYR A 251 19.42 16.97 -16.16
C TYR A 251 20.74 17.62 -15.72
N ARG A 252 21.65 16.87 -15.11
CA ARG A 252 22.97 17.38 -14.72
C ARG A 252 23.85 17.74 -15.91
N ALA A 253 23.75 17.00 -17.03
CA ALA A 253 24.46 17.33 -18.26
C ALA A 253 23.91 18.60 -18.92
N TRP A 254 22.60 18.84 -18.87
CA TRP A 254 21.99 20.09 -19.37
C TRP A 254 22.38 21.33 -18.58
N GLN A 255 22.80 21.16 -17.33
CA GLN A 255 23.31 22.26 -16.50
C GLN A 255 24.80 22.56 -16.73
N ASP A 256 25.51 21.68 -17.43
CA ASP A 256 26.96 21.78 -17.64
C ASP A 256 27.23 22.49 -18.98
N PRO A 257 27.71 23.75 -18.98
CA PRO A 257 27.88 24.53 -20.22
C PRO A 257 28.93 23.94 -21.17
N GLU A 258 29.83 23.09 -20.66
CA GLU A 258 30.91 22.48 -21.44
C GLU A 258 30.45 21.20 -22.17
N ARG A 259 29.25 20.70 -21.86
CA ARG A 259 28.72 19.46 -22.46
C ARG A 259 27.62 19.73 -23.45
N ASP A 260 27.74 19.12 -24.62
CA ASP A 260 26.65 19.06 -25.60
C ASP A 260 25.49 18.20 -25.05
N PRO A 261 24.29 18.77 -24.85
CA PRO A 261 23.09 18.07 -24.40
C PRO A 261 22.70 16.87 -25.27
N ALA A 262 22.89 16.96 -26.60
CA ALA A 262 22.53 15.89 -27.53
C ALA A 262 23.46 14.69 -27.38
N VAL A 263 24.77 14.94 -27.29
CA VAL A 263 25.77 13.89 -27.06
C VAL A 263 25.57 13.24 -25.69
N ALA A 264 25.28 14.03 -24.65
CA ALA A 264 24.99 13.49 -23.32
C ALA A 264 23.73 12.61 -23.32
N PHE A 265 22.67 13.03 -24.02
CA PHE A 265 21.46 12.24 -24.21
C PHE A 265 21.77 10.90 -24.88
N GLU A 266 22.46 10.91 -26.01
CA GLU A 266 22.84 9.70 -26.75
C GLU A 266 23.67 8.74 -25.87
N GLN A 267 24.71 9.25 -25.19
CA GLN A 267 25.55 8.43 -24.32
C GLN A 267 24.77 7.80 -23.16
N ILE A 268 23.88 8.57 -22.52
CA ILE A 268 23.06 8.05 -21.40
C ILE A 268 22.04 7.04 -21.93
N ALA A 269 21.39 7.32 -23.05
CA ALA A 269 20.44 6.40 -23.68
C ALA A 269 21.12 5.07 -24.05
N VAL A 270 22.28 5.10 -24.70
CA VAL A 270 23.06 3.90 -25.04
C VAL A 270 23.44 3.12 -23.77
N ARG A 271 23.90 3.80 -22.71
CA ARG A 271 24.25 3.15 -21.44
C ARG A 271 23.04 2.53 -20.72
N LEU A 272 21.87 3.16 -20.79
CA LEU A 272 20.62 2.59 -20.26
C LEU A 272 20.19 1.36 -21.08
N VAL A 273 20.29 1.42 -22.41
CA VAL A 273 20.02 0.27 -23.29
C VAL A 273 20.97 -0.88 -22.96
N ILE A 274 22.27 -0.61 -22.81
CA ILE A 274 23.26 -1.63 -22.41
C ILE A 274 22.92 -2.22 -21.04
N SER A 275 22.54 -1.39 -20.07
CA SER A 275 22.07 -1.86 -18.76
C SER A 275 20.86 -2.79 -18.89
N GLY A 276 19.89 -2.42 -19.73
CA GLY A 276 18.71 -3.24 -20.04
C GLY A 276 19.05 -4.56 -20.75
N VAL A 277 19.99 -4.54 -21.70
CA VAL A 277 20.50 -5.75 -22.37
C VAL A 277 21.20 -6.66 -21.36
N VAL A 278 22.06 -6.13 -20.49
CA VAL A 278 22.74 -6.94 -19.46
C VAL A 278 21.74 -7.49 -18.45
N ALA A 279 20.73 -6.71 -18.05
CA ALA A 279 19.63 -7.19 -17.22
C ALA A 279 18.86 -8.34 -17.88
N PHE A 280 18.56 -8.20 -19.18
CA PHE A 280 17.93 -9.26 -19.97
C PHE A 280 18.82 -10.50 -20.06
N LEU A 281 20.13 -10.35 -20.31
CA LEU A 281 21.06 -11.49 -20.38
C LEU A 281 21.15 -12.22 -19.05
N ALA A 282 21.27 -11.50 -17.93
CA ALA A 282 21.23 -12.10 -16.60
C ALA A 282 19.89 -12.80 -16.36
N PHE A 283 18.76 -12.16 -16.65
CA PHE A 283 17.44 -12.79 -16.55
C PHE A 283 17.32 -14.03 -17.45
N ARG A 284 17.85 -14.00 -18.68
CA ARG A 284 17.84 -15.13 -19.62
C ARG A 284 18.62 -16.33 -19.10
N VAL A 285 19.75 -16.09 -18.42
CA VAL A 285 20.59 -17.13 -17.80
C VAL A 285 19.94 -17.70 -16.55
N PHE A 286 19.35 -16.84 -15.70
CA PHE A 286 18.91 -17.22 -14.36
C PHE A 286 17.39 -17.48 -14.23
N GLN A 287 16.61 -17.10 -15.25
CA GLN A 287 15.21 -17.50 -15.46
C GLN A 287 15.07 -18.16 -16.84
N PRO A 288 15.75 -19.29 -17.10
CA PRO A 288 15.80 -19.87 -18.44
C PRO A 288 14.43 -20.35 -18.93
N TYR A 289 13.51 -20.70 -18.03
CA TYR A 289 12.21 -21.31 -18.34
C TYR A 289 11.10 -20.30 -18.59
N ALA A 290 11.41 -19.00 -18.53
CA ALA A 290 10.55 -17.98 -19.12
C ALA A 290 10.53 -18.03 -20.65
N PHE A 291 11.46 -18.77 -21.28
CA PHE A 291 11.69 -18.78 -22.73
C PHE A 291 11.56 -20.20 -23.30
N LYS A 292 10.99 -20.33 -24.51
CA LYS A 292 10.69 -21.62 -25.17
C LYS A 292 11.92 -22.51 -25.35
N GLY A 293 13.03 -21.94 -25.82
CA GLY A 293 14.17 -22.75 -26.30
C GLY A 293 13.84 -23.56 -27.57
N PRO A 294 14.70 -24.49 -27.98
CA PRO A 294 16.00 -24.81 -27.38
C PRO A 294 17.07 -23.73 -27.64
N GLY A 295 18.08 -23.69 -26.78
CA GLY A 295 19.26 -22.85 -26.94
C GLY A 295 19.11 -21.41 -26.42
N PHE A 296 20.26 -20.77 -26.17
CA PHE A 296 20.32 -19.45 -25.54
C PHE A 296 19.54 -18.37 -26.33
N PHE A 297 19.61 -18.43 -27.67
CA PHE A 297 18.99 -17.45 -28.56
C PHE A 297 17.50 -17.67 -28.82
N GLY A 298 16.90 -18.76 -28.32
CA GLY A 298 15.46 -19.00 -28.38
C GLY A 298 14.66 -18.12 -27.41
N ILE A 299 14.62 -16.80 -27.66
CA ILE A 299 14.07 -15.77 -26.76
C ILE A 299 12.54 -15.59 -26.81
N GLY A 300 11.82 -16.44 -27.55
CA GLY A 300 10.36 -16.45 -27.51
C GLY A 300 9.88 -16.87 -26.13
N LEU A 301 8.89 -16.17 -25.55
CA LEU A 301 8.37 -16.50 -24.22
C LEU A 301 7.65 -17.85 -24.22
N ALA A 302 7.89 -18.66 -23.19
CA ALA A 302 7.24 -19.96 -23.02
C ALA A 302 5.75 -19.78 -22.71
N GLU A 303 4.89 -20.54 -23.39
CA GLU A 303 3.43 -20.44 -23.24
C GLU A 303 2.99 -20.83 -21.82
N ARG A 304 3.53 -21.92 -21.28
CA ARG A 304 3.26 -22.40 -19.91
C ARG A 304 3.67 -21.39 -18.84
N TRP A 305 4.79 -20.70 -19.04
CA TRP A 305 5.24 -19.63 -18.14
C TRP A 305 4.30 -18.42 -18.21
N LEU A 306 3.89 -18.00 -19.41
CA LEU A 306 2.92 -16.92 -19.61
C LEU A 306 1.55 -17.25 -19.00
N GLU A 307 1.09 -18.49 -19.11
CA GLU A 307 -0.15 -18.97 -18.49
C GLU A 307 -0.09 -18.89 -16.97
N ASN A 308 0.98 -19.40 -16.35
CA ASN A 308 1.19 -19.28 -14.91
C ASN A 308 1.28 -17.81 -14.46
N ALA A 309 1.94 -16.94 -15.24
CA ALA A 309 2.02 -15.51 -14.93
C ALA A 309 0.65 -14.81 -15.01
N LYS A 310 -0.19 -15.16 -16.01
CA LYS A 310 -1.57 -14.67 -16.12
C LYS A 310 -2.43 -15.14 -14.95
N GLU A 311 -2.27 -16.39 -14.56
CA GLU A 311 -2.97 -16.97 -13.41
C GLU A 311 -2.55 -16.30 -12.10
N ALA A 312 -1.25 -16.12 -11.84
CA ALA A 312 -0.77 -15.37 -10.68
C ALA A 312 -1.31 -13.95 -10.64
N ARG A 313 -1.37 -13.27 -11.79
CA ARG A 313 -1.96 -11.92 -11.88
C ARG A 313 -3.43 -11.92 -11.46
N ALA A 314 -4.21 -12.92 -11.86
CA ALA A 314 -5.63 -13.02 -11.50
C ALA A 314 -5.82 -13.26 -9.99
N TRP A 315 -4.93 -14.03 -9.36
CA TRP A 315 -4.90 -14.19 -7.89
C TRP A 315 -4.53 -12.87 -7.18
N VAL A 316 -3.45 -12.21 -7.61
CA VAL A 316 -2.95 -10.96 -7.01
C VAL A 316 -3.93 -9.79 -7.20
N SER A 317 -4.71 -9.79 -8.29
CA SER A 317 -5.71 -8.76 -8.59
C SER A 317 -7.06 -8.96 -7.89
N GLY A 318 -7.26 -10.11 -7.23
CA GLY A 318 -8.54 -10.50 -6.61
C GLY A 318 -9.64 -10.84 -7.62
N GLU A 319 -9.26 -11.23 -8.84
CA GLU A 319 -10.19 -11.71 -9.89
C GLU A 319 -10.48 -13.20 -9.77
N ARG A 320 -9.83 -13.88 -8.83
CA ARG A 320 -10.17 -15.25 -8.44
C ARG A 320 -10.49 -15.31 -6.98
N ASP A 321 -11.38 -16.22 -6.66
CA ASP A 321 -11.82 -16.49 -5.31
C ASP A 321 -11.17 -17.78 -4.80
N ALA A 322 -10.68 -17.71 -3.57
CA ALA A 322 -10.10 -18.83 -2.83
C ALA A 322 -10.07 -18.49 -1.34
N PRO A 323 -10.04 -19.49 -0.44
CA PRO A 323 -10.04 -19.25 1.00
C PRO A 323 -8.91 -18.30 1.48
N PHE A 324 -7.68 -18.46 0.98
CA PHE A 324 -6.57 -17.56 1.32
C PHE A 324 -6.75 -16.12 0.84
N ALA A 325 -7.64 -15.88 -0.14
CA ALA A 325 -7.90 -14.54 -0.67
C ALA A 325 -8.90 -13.74 0.20
N HIS A 326 -9.67 -14.42 1.06
CA HIS A 326 -10.71 -13.80 1.89
C HIS A 326 -10.14 -12.75 2.86
N GLN A 327 -8.90 -12.95 3.35
CA GLN A 327 -8.21 -12.04 4.27
C GLN A 327 -8.02 -10.61 3.72
N TRP A 328 -8.01 -10.45 2.39
CA TRP A 328 -7.79 -9.17 1.71
C TRP A 328 -9.06 -8.32 1.61
N THR A 329 -10.22 -8.90 1.91
CA THR A 329 -11.52 -8.22 1.91
C THR A 329 -11.52 -7.04 2.89
N ASN A 330 -12.02 -5.89 2.45
CA ASN A 330 -12.17 -4.67 3.26
C ASN A 330 -10.86 -4.17 3.89
N ARG A 331 -9.72 -4.42 3.24
CA ARG A 331 -8.41 -3.86 3.64
C ARG A 331 -8.13 -2.56 2.91
N THR A 332 -7.96 -1.47 3.65
CA THR A 332 -7.69 -0.15 3.07
C THR A 332 -6.32 -0.13 2.36
N PRO A 333 -6.27 0.23 1.05
CA PRO A 333 -5.02 0.40 0.32
C PRO A 333 -4.07 1.36 1.03
N ILE A 334 -2.76 1.14 0.90
CA ILE A 334 -1.68 1.91 1.51
C ILE A 334 -1.62 1.83 3.05
N LEU A 335 -2.72 2.09 3.75
CA LEU A 335 -2.77 2.11 5.22
C LEU A 335 -2.58 0.72 5.83
N PHE A 336 -3.14 -0.32 5.21
CA PHE A 336 -2.98 -1.69 5.71
C PHE A 336 -1.51 -2.17 5.69
N PRO A 337 -0.78 -2.12 4.56
CA PRO A 337 0.62 -2.53 4.55
C PRO A 337 1.49 -1.58 5.40
N LEU A 338 1.20 -0.27 5.42
CA LEU A 338 1.89 0.68 6.29
C LEU A 338 1.79 0.29 7.77
N LYS A 339 0.57 -0.05 8.23
CA LYS A 339 0.33 -0.51 9.60
C LYS A 339 1.16 -1.76 9.88
N ASN A 340 1.11 -2.77 9.03
CA ASN A 340 1.85 -4.01 9.27
C ASN A 340 3.37 -3.78 9.32
N MET A 341 3.91 -3.01 8.38
CA MET A 341 5.34 -2.68 8.35
C MET A 341 5.80 -1.94 9.61
N ILE A 342 5.01 -0.98 10.11
CA ILE A 342 5.37 -0.18 11.29
C ILE A 342 5.24 -0.98 12.59
N PHE A 343 4.11 -1.64 12.81
CA PHE A 343 3.83 -2.28 14.10
C PHE A 343 4.53 -3.62 14.25
N TRP A 344 4.66 -4.39 13.16
CA TRP A 344 5.12 -5.77 13.20
C TRP A 344 6.47 -5.93 12.49
N GLY A 345 6.55 -5.59 11.20
CA GLY A 345 7.76 -5.93 10.43
C GLY A 345 9.04 -5.22 10.89
N MET A 346 8.97 -3.94 11.27
CA MET A 346 10.11 -3.19 11.85
C MET A 346 10.01 -3.04 13.37
N GLY A 347 8.82 -3.19 13.94
CA GLY A 347 8.49 -2.75 15.30
C GLY A 347 8.35 -1.23 15.41
N VAL A 348 7.53 -0.76 16.37
CA VAL A 348 7.12 0.64 16.49
C VAL A 348 8.28 1.66 16.46
N PRO A 349 9.39 1.48 17.22
CA PRO A 349 10.46 2.46 17.26
C PRO A 349 11.15 2.65 15.89
N LEU A 350 11.53 1.54 15.23
CA LEU A 350 12.18 1.58 13.92
C LEU A 350 11.20 1.96 12.81
N GLY A 351 9.99 1.40 12.83
CA GLY A 351 8.96 1.64 11.82
C GLY A 351 8.58 3.11 11.71
N LEU A 352 8.29 3.77 12.85
CA LEU A 352 8.01 5.20 12.87
C LEU A 352 9.21 6.03 12.40
N THR A 353 10.41 5.68 12.86
CA THR A 353 11.64 6.39 12.52
C THR A 353 11.98 6.28 11.03
N ALA A 354 11.81 5.11 10.43
CA ALA A 354 12.06 4.86 9.01
C ALA A 354 11.11 5.69 8.13
N TRP A 355 9.80 5.70 8.43
CA TRP A 355 8.83 6.48 7.66
C TRP A 355 8.94 7.99 7.89
N LEU A 356 9.27 8.44 9.10
CA LEU A 356 9.62 9.84 9.36
C LEU A 356 10.89 10.25 8.61
N GLY A 357 11.92 9.41 8.63
CA GLY A 357 13.16 9.63 7.88
C GLY A 357 12.92 9.71 6.38
N TRP A 358 12.08 8.84 5.83
CA TRP A 358 11.62 8.94 4.44
C TRP A 358 10.88 10.25 4.16
N SER A 359 9.96 10.65 5.03
CA SER A 359 9.17 11.89 4.85
C SER A 359 10.05 13.13 4.86
N VAL A 360 11.01 13.20 5.78
CA VAL A 360 11.97 14.30 5.88
C VAL A 360 12.93 14.30 4.69
N ALA A 361 13.41 13.13 4.25
CA ALA A 361 14.26 13.00 3.07
C ALA A 361 13.53 13.42 1.79
N ALA A 362 12.26 13.03 1.63
CA ALA A 362 11.41 13.45 0.52
C ALA A 362 11.19 14.97 0.53
N TRP A 363 10.95 15.57 1.70
CA TRP A 363 10.87 17.02 1.84
C TRP A 363 12.19 17.72 1.48
N GLN A 364 13.33 17.21 1.95
CA GLN A 364 14.66 17.77 1.60
C GLN A 364 14.96 17.61 0.11
N LEU A 365 14.54 16.51 -0.53
CA LEU A 365 14.66 16.30 -1.96
C LEU A 365 13.83 17.34 -2.74
N LEU A 366 12.55 17.49 -2.41
CA LEU A 366 11.63 18.36 -3.15
C LEU A 366 11.85 19.86 -2.90
N ARG A 367 12.14 20.25 -1.65
CA ARG A 367 12.25 21.68 -1.25
C ARG A 367 13.67 22.20 -1.22
N ARG A 368 14.66 21.36 -0.93
CA ARG A 368 16.07 21.76 -0.81
C ARG A 368 16.97 21.17 -1.89
N GLN A 369 16.40 20.43 -2.85
CA GLN A 369 17.13 19.78 -3.93
C GLN A 369 18.31 18.94 -3.43
N ARG A 370 18.15 18.28 -2.26
CA ARG A 370 19.15 17.35 -1.74
C ARG A 370 19.04 16.01 -2.47
N TRP A 371 19.67 15.94 -3.63
CA TRP A 371 19.58 14.79 -4.56
C TRP A 371 20.14 13.47 -4.01
N VAL A 372 20.89 13.50 -2.89
CA VAL A 372 21.34 12.28 -2.20
C VAL A 372 20.19 11.35 -1.80
N HIS A 373 18.99 11.91 -1.58
CA HIS A 373 17.80 11.12 -1.22
C HIS A 373 17.05 10.55 -2.44
N LEU A 374 17.43 10.90 -3.67
CA LEU A 374 16.66 10.60 -4.87
C LEU A 374 16.36 9.10 -5.01
N LEU A 375 17.37 8.25 -4.94
CA LEU A 375 17.23 6.80 -5.12
C LEU A 375 16.41 6.13 -4.01
N PRO A 376 16.76 6.25 -2.72
CA PRO A 376 16.00 5.55 -1.67
C PRO A 376 14.56 6.07 -1.54
N VAL A 377 14.31 7.37 -1.79
CA VAL A 377 12.95 7.92 -1.79
C VAL A 377 12.14 7.41 -2.98
N THR A 378 12.71 7.43 -4.19
CA THR A 378 12.00 6.99 -5.40
C THR A 378 11.77 5.48 -5.42
N TRP A 379 12.74 4.67 -5.00
CA TRP A 379 12.53 3.22 -4.87
C TRP A 379 11.39 2.89 -3.91
N THR A 380 11.40 3.52 -2.74
CA THR A 380 10.35 3.33 -1.73
C THR A 380 8.99 3.74 -2.28
N VAL A 381 8.85 4.94 -2.87
CA VAL A 381 7.53 5.42 -3.34
C VAL A 381 6.98 4.59 -4.51
N ILE A 382 7.85 4.16 -5.43
CA ILE A 382 7.45 3.37 -6.60
C ILE A 382 6.96 1.99 -6.17
N LEU A 383 7.77 1.25 -5.39
CA LEU A 383 7.38 -0.10 -4.99
C LEU A 383 6.22 -0.07 -3.99
N PHE A 384 6.27 0.82 -2.99
CA PHE A 384 5.23 0.93 -1.98
C PHE A 384 3.89 1.39 -2.58
N GLY A 385 3.91 2.35 -3.50
CA GLY A 385 2.72 2.81 -4.21
C GLY A 385 2.12 1.71 -5.10
N LEU A 386 2.98 0.98 -5.84
CA LEU A 386 2.54 -0.13 -6.70
C LEU A 386 1.93 -1.27 -5.88
N LEU A 387 2.67 -1.84 -4.93
CA LEU A 387 2.23 -3.01 -4.18
C LEU A 387 1.19 -2.67 -3.10
N GLY A 388 1.25 -1.47 -2.52
CA GLY A 388 0.30 -1.03 -1.50
C GLY A 388 -1.09 -0.71 -2.03
N THR A 389 -1.24 -0.53 -3.35
CA THR A 389 -2.54 -0.35 -4.03
C THR A 389 -3.08 -1.64 -4.65
N GLN A 390 -2.29 -2.70 -4.71
CA GLN A 390 -2.75 -4.01 -5.18
C GLN A 390 -3.76 -4.64 -4.21
N TRP A 391 -4.53 -5.60 -4.72
CA TRP A 391 -5.52 -6.33 -3.93
C TRP A 391 -4.84 -7.19 -2.86
N VAL A 392 -3.92 -8.06 -3.28
CA VAL A 392 -2.98 -8.74 -2.38
C VAL A 392 -1.88 -7.75 -1.99
N LYS A 393 -1.70 -7.57 -0.69
CA LYS A 393 -0.84 -6.50 -0.14
C LYS A 393 -0.06 -6.99 1.08
N SER A 394 0.51 -8.20 0.97
CA SER A 394 1.28 -8.83 2.04
C SER A 394 2.57 -8.06 2.35
N MET A 395 2.85 -7.87 3.64
CA MET A 395 4.03 -7.21 4.18
C MET A 395 5.34 -7.79 3.64
N ARG A 396 5.45 -9.12 3.47
CA ARG A 396 6.67 -9.75 2.95
C ARG A 396 7.05 -9.27 1.54
N TYR A 397 6.07 -8.86 0.72
CA TYR A 397 6.34 -8.34 -0.63
C TYR A 397 7.08 -7.00 -0.60
N PHE A 398 7.10 -6.30 0.53
CA PHE A 398 7.81 -5.04 0.72
C PHE A 398 9.23 -5.24 1.26
N LEU A 399 9.68 -6.48 1.54
CA LEU A 399 11.06 -6.73 2.00
C LEU A 399 12.14 -5.99 1.17
N PRO A 400 12.05 -5.89 -0.18
CA PRO A 400 13.03 -5.15 -0.99
C PRO A 400 13.16 -3.64 -0.72
N ILE A 401 12.21 -2.99 -0.02
CA ILE A 401 12.33 -1.57 0.40
C ILE A 401 12.78 -1.40 1.86
N TYR A 402 12.86 -2.47 2.65
CA TYR A 402 13.34 -2.40 4.03
C TYR A 402 14.76 -1.82 4.13
N PRO A 403 15.74 -2.25 3.30
CA PRO A 403 17.08 -1.69 3.32
C PRO A 403 17.09 -0.16 3.13
N THR A 404 16.34 0.38 2.16
CA THR A 404 16.29 1.83 1.91
C THR A 404 15.53 2.60 2.97
N LEU A 405 14.42 2.05 3.48
CA LEU A 405 13.65 2.67 4.57
C LEU A 405 14.47 2.76 5.86
N ILE A 406 15.14 1.67 6.23
CA ILE A 406 15.99 1.63 7.43
C ILE A 406 17.22 2.52 7.25
N LEU A 407 17.80 2.59 6.05
CA LEU A 407 18.87 3.54 5.74
C LEU A 407 18.43 5.00 5.93
N LEU A 408 17.21 5.34 5.48
CA LEU A 408 16.64 6.67 5.67
C LEU A 408 16.33 6.96 7.16
N GLY A 409 15.88 5.95 7.91
CA GLY A 409 15.71 6.05 9.37
C GLY A 409 17.04 6.29 10.09
N ALA A 410 18.09 5.54 9.75
CA ALA A 410 19.43 5.71 10.30
C ALA A 410 20.01 7.10 9.97
N TRP A 411 19.90 7.53 8.72
CA TRP A 411 20.28 8.87 8.31
C TRP A 411 19.53 9.94 9.10
N PHE A 412 18.21 9.79 9.28
CA PHE A 412 17.39 10.74 10.01
C PHE A 412 17.82 10.88 11.48
N LEU A 413 18.15 9.77 12.14
CA LEU A 413 18.65 9.79 13.52
C LEU A 413 20.00 10.50 13.64
N VAL A 414 20.94 10.22 12.74
CA VAL A 414 22.25 10.91 12.71
C VAL A 414 22.06 12.39 12.36
N TRP A 415 21.20 12.71 11.40
CA TRP A 415 20.87 14.08 11.05
C TRP A 415 20.26 14.86 12.22
N LEU A 416 19.35 14.24 12.99
CA LEU A 416 18.78 14.84 14.19
C LEU A 416 19.82 15.10 15.29
N TRP A 417 20.81 14.21 15.42
CA TRP A 417 21.94 14.35 16.32
C TRP A 417 22.85 15.51 15.92
N ASP A 418 23.23 15.59 14.64
CA ASP A 418 24.09 16.65 14.12
C ASP A 418 23.40 18.03 14.22
N GLN A 419 22.11 18.11 13.89
CA GLN A 419 21.32 19.35 14.06
C GLN A 419 21.21 19.81 15.53
N ALA A 420 21.32 18.90 16.49
CA ALA A 420 21.32 19.24 17.91
C ALA A 420 22.67 19.83 18.38
N LYS A 421 23.77 19.43 17.73
CA LYS A 421 25.12 19.95 18.00
C LYS A 421 25.37 21.31 17.35
N GLU A 422 24.92 21.49 16.12
CA GLU A 422 25.17 22.70 15.30
C GLU A 422 24.32 23.93 15.68
N ARG A 423 23.45 23.84 16.69
CA ARG A 423 22.59 24.97 17.09
C ARG A 423 23.41 26.08 17.77
N ASP A 424 23.24 27.30 17.25
CA ASP A 424 23.78 28.53 17.84
C ASP A 424 23.40 28.64 19.33
N PRO A 425 24.40 28.70 20.25
CA PRO A 425 24.17 28.86 21.69
C PRO A 425 23.26 30.05 22.04
N ALA A 426 23.31 31.13 21.26
CA ALA A 426 22.51 32.33 21.47
C ALA A 426 21.01 32.12 21.17
N LEU A 427 20.69 31.28 20.18
CA LEU A 427 19.29 30.94 19.81
C LEU A 427 18.71 29.87 20.76
N ALA A 428 19.56 28.95 21.23
CA ALA A 428 19.22 27.97 22.26
C ALA A 428 18.94 28.64 23.62
N ALA A 429 19.63 29.74 23.95
CA ALA A 429 19.38 30.53 25.15
C ALA A 429 18.02 31.28 25.12
N ARG A 430 17.54 31.68 23.95
CA ARG A 430 16.22 32.33 23.75
C ARG A 430 15.04 31.35 23.80
N THR A 431 15.26 30.10 23.45
CA THR A 431 14.26 29.02 23.48
C THR A 431 14.39 28.15 24.74
N ARG A 432 14.69 28.78 25.89
CA ARG A 432 14.74 28.09 27.19
C ARG A 432 13.36 27.57 27.57
N GLY A 433 13.16 26.26 27.37
CA GLY A 433 11.98 25.52 27.80
C GLY A 433 12.15 24.02 27.54
N LEU A 434 11.23 23.21 28.09
CA LEU A 434 11.16 21.74 27.88
C LEU A 434 11.11 21.33 26.39
N LEU A 435 10.90 22.26 25.46
CA LEU A 435 10.80 22.06 24.00
C LEU A 435 12.12 22.25 23.23
N ALA A 436 13.23 22.67 23.86
CA ALA A 436 14.50 22.85 23.16
C ALA A 436 15.09 21.51 22.67
N TRP A 437 15.41 21.39 21.38
CA TRP A 437 16.11 20.23 20.82
C TRP A 437 17.60 20.29 21.21
N THR A 438 18.08 19.28 21.94
CA THR A 438 19.42 19.22 22.55
C THR A 438 20.08 17.87 22.24
N PRO A 439 21.43 17.76 22.30
CA PRO A 439 22.12 16.49 22.05
C PRO A 439 21.66 15.35 22.96
N THR A 440 21.31 15.64 24.22
CA THR A 440 20.75 14.63 25.14
C THR A 440 19.42 14.08 24.66
N LYS A 441 18.52 14.91 24.13
CA LYS A 441 17.24 14.47 23.56
C LYS A 441 17.45 13.69 22.25
N ALA A 442 18.34 14.16 21.38
CA ALA A 442 18.66 13.43 20.16
C ALA A 442 19.29 12.06 20.46
N GLY A 443 20.19 11.99 21.44
CA GLY A 443 20.77 10.75 21.95
C GLY A 443 19.75 9.83 22.61
N ALA A 444 18.79 10.39 23.36
CA ALA A 444 17.69 9.63 23.92
C ALA A 444 16.80 9.03 22.84
N VAL A 445 16.47 9.77 21.77
CA VAL A 445 15.72 9.23 20.62
C VAL A 445 16.49 8.12 19.91
N LEU A 446 17.79 8.34 19.62
CA LEU A 446 18.65 7.31 19.05
C LEU A 446 18.68 6.05 19.94
N GLY A 447 18.87 6.22 21.26
CA GLY A 447 18.87 5.14 22.23
C GLY A 447 17.55 4.39 22.30
N VAL A 448 16.41 5.10 22.34
CA VAL A 448 15.06 4.51 22.32
C VAL A 448 14.84 3.69 21.06
N VAL A 449 15.28 4.19 19.89
CA VAL A 449 15.13 3.44 18.63
C VAL A 449 16.03 2.21 18.63
N VAL A 450 17.33 2.35 18.93
CA VAL A 450 18.27 1.21 18.90
C VAL A 450 17.89 0.15 19.94
N VAL A 451 17.69 0.54 21.20
CA VAL A 451 17.33 -0.38 22.27
C VAL A 451 15.93 -0.94 22.04
N GLY A 452 14.95 -0.12 21.66
CA GLY A 452 13.60 -0.59 21.39
C GLY A 452 13.54 -1.60 20.23
N THR A 453 14.34 -1.39 19.18
CA THR A 453 14.47 -2.34 18.07
C THR A 453 15.15 -3.64 18.53
N LEU A 454 16.23 -3.55 19.32
CA LEU A 454 16.91 -4.71 19.88
C LEU A 454 15.99 -5.53 20.77
N LEU A 455 15.25 -4.89 21.69
CA LEU A 455 14.32 -5.55 22.59
C LEU A 455 13.19 -6.25 21.81
N TYR A 456 12.68 -5.62 20.75
CA TYR A 456 11.68 -6.23 19.90
C TYR A 456 12.25 -7.41 19.09
N ALA A 457 13.47 -7.31 18.56
CA ALA A 457 14.15 -8.40 17.88
C ALA A 457 14.37 -9.61 18.80
N ILE A 458 14.87 -9.38 20.02
CA ILE A 458 15.03 -10.41 21.05
C ILE A 458 13.67 -11.05 21.35
N ALA A 459 12.63 -10.23 21.56
CA ALA A 459 11.30 -10.72 21.84
C ALA A 459 10.77 -11.61 20.71
N PHE A 460 10.96 -11.18 19.46
CA PHE A 460 10.54 -11.92 18.27
C PHE A 460 11.27 -13.26 18.16
N THR A 461 12.61 -13.28 18.27
CA THR A 461 13.41 -14.51 18.15
C THR A 461 13.04 -15.56 19.20
N THR A 462 12.42 -15.20 20.33
CA THR A 462 11.91 -16.21 21.29
C THR A 462 10.90 -17.18 20.68
N ILE A 463 10.22 -16.82 19.59
CA ILE A 463 9.36 -17.71 18.80
C ILE A 463 10.10 -18.99 18.43
N TYR A 464 11.31 -18.87 17.89
CA TYR A 464 12.13 -19.98 17.38
C TYR A 464 12.88 -20.76 18.48
N THR A 465 12.77 -20.31 19.73
CA THR A 465 13.37 -21.00 20.90
C THR A 465 12.38 -21.89 21.64
N ARG A 466 11.10 -21.83 21.27
CA ARG A 466 10.03 -22.64 21.87
C ARG A 466 9.47 -23.60 20.81
N PRO A 467 8.88 -24.73 21.21
CA PRO A 467 8.21 -25.61 20.26
C PRO A 467 7.12 -24.86 19.49
N HIS A 468 7.01 -25.15 18.19
CA HIS A 468 5.92 -24.63 17.37
C HIS A 468 4.56 -24.95 18.02
N THR A 469 3.62 -24.01 17.97
CA THR A 469 2.33 -24.11 18.68
C THR A 469 1.51 -25.31 18.26
N ARG A 470 1.48 -25.65 16.97
CA ARG A 470 0.82 -26.88 16.47
C ARG A 470 1.48 -28.16 17.00
N VAL A 471 2.81 -28.17 17.16
CA VAL A 471 3.51 -29.32 17.73
C VAL A 471 3.26 -29.43 19.24
N ALA A 472 3.32 -28.31 19.96
CA ALA A 472 2.97 -28.25 21.38
C ALA A 472 1.53 -28.73 21.64
N ALA A 473 0.58 -28.27 20.81
CA ALA A 473 -0.81 -28.72 20.86
C ALA A 473 -0.96 -30.21 20.58
N SER A 474 -0.24 -30.75 19.60
CA SER A 474 -0.27 -32.18 19.26
C SER A 474 0.25 -33.05 20.40
N ARG A 475 1.37 -32.65 21.03
CA ARG A 475 1.89 -33.32 22.23
C ARG A 475 0.89 -33.30 23.38
N TRP A 476 0.20 -32.17 23.58
CA TRP A 476 -0.85 -32.07 24.57
C TRP A 476 -2.03 -32.98 24.26
N ILE A 477 -2.50 -33.02 23.01
CA ILE A 477 -3.58 -33.91 22.55
C ILE A 477 -3.24 -35.37 22.87
N TYR A 478 -2.04 -35.82 22.49
CA TYR A 478 -1.59 -37.19 22.76
C TYR A 478 -1.45 -37.54 24.25
N ALA A 479 -1.40 -36.54 25.13
CA ALA A 479 -1.29 -36.74 26.57
C ALA A 479 -2.64 -36.63 27.31
N HIS A 480 -3.62 -35.91 26.76
CA HIS A 480 -4.85 -35.55 27.46
C HIS A 480 -6.14 -36.02 26.78
N VAL A 481 -6.11 -36.30 25.47
CA VAL A 481 -7.28 -36.80 24.73
C VAL A 481 -7.23 -38.34 24.71
N PRO A 482 -8.22 -39.04 25.28
CA PRO A 482 -8.24 -40.50 25.32
C PRO A 482 -8.19 -41.12 23.92
N PRO A 483 -7.38 -42.17 23.69
CA PRO A 483 -7.46 -42.96 22.47
C PRO A 483 -8.87 -43.51 22.26
N GLY A 484 -9.34 -43.51 21.03
CA GLY A 484 -10.71 -43.86 20.64
C GLY A 484 -11.68 -42.68 20.61
N SER A 485 -11.30 -41.50 21.11
CA SER A 485 -12.15 -40.31 21.04
C SER A 485 -12.38 -39.84 19.60
N ILE A 486 -13.57 -39.29 19.34
CA ILE A 486 -13.91 -38.63 18.09
C ILE A 486 -13.48 -37.16 18.16
N ILE A 487 -12.62 -36.74 17.24
CA ILE A 487 -12.07 -35.38 17.17
C ILE A 487 -12.51 -34.70 15.87
N ALA A 488 -12.74 -33.39 15.91
CA ALA A 488 -13.07 -32.60 14.73
C ALA A 488 -12.03 -31.52 14.47
N ASN A 489 -11.58 -31.41 13.21
CA ASN A 489 -10.84 -30.25 12.73
C ASN A 489 -11.80 -29.25 12.07
N GLU A 490 -11.48 -27.97 12.21
CA GLU A 490 -12.29 -26.87 11.69
C GLU A 490 -12.46 -26.87 10.16
N THR A 491 -11.40 -27.19 9.42
CA THR A 491 -11.38 -27.15 7.96
C THR A 491 -10.28 -28.05 7.41
N GLN A 492 -10.36 -28.42 6.13
CA GLN A 492 -9.26 -29.06 5.40
C GLN A 492 -8.24 -28.03 4.85
N TRP A 493 -8.55 -26.74 4.90
CA TRP A 493 -7.70 -25.65 4.38
C TRP A 493 -6.59 -25.18 5.35
N ASP A 494 -6.51 -25.77 6.54
CA ASP A 494 -5.46 -25.50 7.54
C ASP A 494 -4.78 -26.80 7.95
N ASP A 495 -3.67 -26.72 8.67
CA ASP A 495 -2.96 -27.92 9.10
C ASP A 495 -3.77 -28.63 10.20
N GLY A 496 -4.29 -29.82 9.90
CA GLY A 496 -5.08 -30.62 10.82
C GLY A 496 -4.28 -31.12 12.03
N LEU A 497 -4.94 -31.19 13.19
CA LEU A 497 -4.36 -31.66 14.45
C LEU A 497 -4.99 -33.00 14.88
N PRO A 498 -4.25 -33.86 15.59
CA PRO A 498 -2.83 -33.69 15.96
C PRO A 498 -1.85 -34.04 14.81
N LEU A 499 -0.69 -33.39 14.80
CA LEU A 499 0.43 -33.68 13.90
C LEU A 499 1.15 -34.99 14.29
N ARG A 500 1.89 -35.57 13.34
CA ARG A 500 2.71 -36.78 13.57
C ARG A 500 4.02 -36.38 14.24
N VAL A 501 4.09 -36.54 15.56
CA VAL A 501 5.25 -36.12 16.38
C VAL A 501 5.57 -37.17 17.44
N ASP A 502 6.85 -37.25 17.80
CA ASP A 502 7.36 -38.19 18.82
C ASP A 502 6.98 -39.66 18.55
N GLY A 503 6.94 -40.07 17.27
CA GLY A 503 6.58 -41.41 16.83
C GLY A 503 5.10 -41.76 16.94
N LYS A 504 4.23 -40.80 17.29
CA LYS A 504 2.78 -40.97 17.38
C LYS A 504 2.09 -40.49 16.12
N ASP A 505 1.03 -41.21 15.73
CA ASP A 505 0.17 -40.88 14.60
C ASP A 505 -1.30 -40.89 15.03
N GLY A 506 -1.87 -39.70 15.24
CA GLY A 506 -3.26 -39.55 15.69
C GLY A 506 -4.28 -40.16 14.75
N PHE A 507 -4.03 -40.11 13.44
CA PHE A 507 -4.92 -40.67 12.42
C PHE A 507 -4.51 -42.09 11.98
N GLY A 508 -3.43 -42.63 12.54
CA GLY A 508 -3.01 -44.03 12.39
C GLY A 508 -3.80 -45.02 13.25
N GLY A 509 -5.03 -44.66 13.68
CA GLY A 509 -5.93 -45.50 14.49
C GLY A 509 -6.12 -45.06 15.94
N MET A 510 -5.48 -43.98 16.40
CA MET A 510 -5.69 -43.46 17.77
C MET A 510 -7.00 -42.67 17.92
N TYR A 511 -7.37 -41.88 16.92
CA TYR A 511 -8.55 -41.04 16.94
C TYR A 511 -9.37 -41.19 15.66
N THR A 512 -10.68 -41.00 15.77
CA THR A 512 -11.54 -40.84 14.59
C THR A 512 -11.63 -39.36 14.25
N GLY A 513 -11.06 -38.97 13.10
CA GLY A 513 -11.03 -37.59 12.63
C GLY A 513 -12.25 -37.21 11.80
N LEU A 514 -12.95 -36.17 12.23
CA LEU A 514 -14.00 -35.49 11.47
C LEU A 514 -13.54 -34.11 11.00
N ASN A 515 -14.26 -33.54 10.04
CA ASN A 515 -14.00 -32.19 9.54
C ASN A 515 -15.31 -31.42 9.46
N LEU A 516 -15.35 -30.21 10.05
CA LEU A 516 -16.52 -29.34 9.98
C LEU A 516 -16.73 -28.73 8.59
N ASP A 517 -15.67 -28.66 7.79
CA ASP A 517 -15.62 -27.98 6.50
C ASP A 517 -16.19 -26.55 6.57
N ILE A 518 -15.74 -25.79 7.59
CA ILE A 518 -16.29 -24.45 7.85
C ILE A 518 -16.08 -23.49 6.67
N THR A 519 -15.12 -23.78 5.80
CA THR A 519 -14.76 -23.01 4.60
C THR A 519 -15.72 -23.14 3.43
N ALA A 520 -16.59 -24.15 3.42
CA ALA A 520 -17.61 -24.32 2.39
C ALA A 520 -18.62 -23.15 2.39
N GLU A 521 -19.39 -23.00 1.30
CA GLU A 521 -20.46 -21.99 1.24
C GLU A 521 -21.53 -22.24 2.32
N ASP A 522 -22.05 -21.16 2.92
CA ASP A 522 -23.13 -21.29 3.88
C ASP A 522 -24.42 -21.74 3.18
N SER A 523 -24.88 -22.93 3.53
CA SER A 523 -26.13 -23.52 3.05
C SER A 523 -26.79 -24.36 4.17
N PRO A 524 -28.09 -24.68 4.04
CA PRO A 524 -28.75 -25.61 4.94
C PRO A 524 -28.05 -26.97 5.02
N GLU A 525 -27.52 -27.48 3.90
CA GLU A 525 -26.79 -28.75 3.85
C GLU A 525 -25.48 -28.69 4.64
N LYS A 526 -24.73 -27.59 4.51
CA LYS A 526 -23.53 -27.36 5.34
C LYS A 526 -23.88 -27.28 6.82
N MET A 527 -25.00 -26.63 7.17
CA MET A 527 -25.46 -26.55 8.55
C MET A 527 -25.74 -27.96 9.11
N GLU A 528 -26.47 -28.80 8.38
CA GLU A 528 -26.72 -30.19 8.80
C GLU A 528 -25.42 -30.98 8.97
N HIS A 529 -24.46 -30.86 8.03
CA HIS A 529 -23.14 -31.48 8.16
C HIS A 529 -22.40 -31.01 9.42
N VAL A 530 -22.40 -29.70 9.69
CA VAL A 530 -21.82 -29.14 10.91
C VAL A 530 -22.52 -29.70 12.16
N LEU A 531 -23.84 -29.79 12.18
CA LEU A 531 -24.59 -30.38 13.30
C LEU A 531 -24.23 -31.85 13.51
N ASP A 532 -24.14 -32.65 12.45
CA ASP A 532 -23.82 -34.07 12.51
C ASP A 532 -22.39 -34.32 13.02
N VAL A 533 -21.44 -33.48 12.61
CA VAL A 533 -20.07 -33.53 13.13
C VAL A 533 -20.05 -33.08 14.59
N LEU A 534 -20.74 -32.00 14.94
CA LEU A 534 -20.81 -31.52 16.32
C LEU A 534 -21.51 -32.50 17.25
N ASP A 535 -22.47 -33.31 16.79
CA ASP A 535 -23.13 -34.36 17.58
C ASP A 535 -22.17 -35.48 17.97
N GLN A 536 -21.24 -35.83 17.07
CA GLN A 536 -20.28 -36.91 17.27
C GLN A 536 -19.00 -36.45 17.97
N ALA A 537 -18.48 -35.27 17.62
CA ALA A 537 -17.16 -34.81 18.07
C ALA A 537 -17.10 -34.57 19.58
N GLU A 538 -16.15 -35.19 20.27
CA GLU A 538 -15.87 -34.92 21.68
C GLU A 538 -14.93 -33.72 21.85
N TYR A 539 -14.05 -33.50 20.88
CA TYR A 539 -13.11 -32.39 20.84
C TYR A 539 -13.14 -31.69 19.49
N LEU A 540 -12.92 -30.38 19.50
CA LEU A 540 -12.83 -29.53 18.33
C LEU A 540 -11.51 -28.76 18.34
N PHE A 541 -10.80 -28.78 17.21
CA PHE A 541 -9.49 -28.16 17.06
C PHE A 541 -9.53 -27.00 16.06
N ILE A 542 -9.05 -25.84 16.50
CA ILE A 542 -8.79 -24.67 15.66
C ILE A 542 -7.27 -24.48 15.59
N SER A 543 -6.68 -24.71 14.42
CA SER A 543 -5.22 -24.77 14.23
C SER A 543 -4.58 -23.40 14.03
N SER A 544 -5.35 -22.38 13.62
CA SER A 544 -4.88 -21.00 13.48
C SER A 544 -6.03 -19.98 13.50
N ASN A 545 -5.70 -18.70 13.38
CA ASN A 545 -6.66 -17.61 13.20
C ASN A 545 -7.16 -17.41 11.77
N ARG A 546 -6.70 -18.22 10.80
CA ARG A 546 -6.98 -18.04 9.37
C ARG A 546 -8.46 -17.84 9.06
N GLN A 547 -9.34 -18.67 9.62
CA GLN A 547 -10.77 -18.66 9.29
C GLN A 547 -11.55 -17.61 10.06
N TYR A 548 -11.43 -17.58 11.39
CA TYR A 548 -12.19 -16.64 12.21
C TYR A 548 -11.75 -15.17 12.05
N ASP A 549 -10.57 -14.88 11.49
CA ASP A 549 -10.16 -13.51 11.14
C ASP A 549 -10.55 -13.07 9.72
N SER A 550 -10.74 -14.03 8.81
CA SER A 550 -10.95 -13.77 7.38
C SER A 550 -12.42 -13.87 6.98
N MET A 551 -13.12 -14.93 7.40
CA MET A 551 -14.51 -15.18 7.01
C MET A 551 -15.48 -14.09 7.50
N PRO A 552 -15.37 -13.53 8.72
CA PRO A 552 -16.23 -12.43 9.15
C PRO A 552 -16.11 -11.14 8.33
N ARG A 553 -15.11 -11.04 7.43
CA ARG A 553 -15.00 -9.92 6.47
C ARG A 553 -15.96 -10.04 5.31
N LEU A 554 -16.62 -11.19 5.15
CA LEU A 554 -17.58 -11.52 4.12
C LEU A 554 -18.95 -11.85 4.75
N PRO A 555 -19.57 -10.93 5.51
CA PRO A 555 -20.76 -11.22 6.30
C PRO A 555 -21.99 -11.61 5.48
N MET A 556 -22.09 -11.16 4.23
CA MET A 556 -23.18 -11.54 3.33
C MET A 556 -23.01 -12.93 2.72
N ARG A 557 -21.80 -13.49 2.77
CA ARG A 557 -21.50 -14.83 2.23
C ARG A 557 -21.45 -15.88 3.32
N PHE A 558 -20.91 -15.52 4.49
CA PHE A 558 -20.70 -16.44 5.61
C PHE A 558 -21.43 -16.05 6.92
N PRO A 559 -22.74 -15.69 6.89
CA PRO A 559 -23.45 -15.27 8.10
C PRO A 559 -23.64 -16.40 9.12
N MET A 560 -23.77 -17.67 8.70
CA MET A 560 -23.87 -18.81 9.60
C MET A 560 -22.53 -19.06 10.30
N VAL A 561 -21.42 -19.01 9.57
CA VAL A 561 -20.07 -19.17 10.15
C VAL A 561 -19.77 -18.10 11.21
N ILE A 562 -20.20 -16.85 10.98
CA ILE A 562 -20.04 -15.78 11.98
C ILE A 562 -20.77 -16.14 13.27
N LYS A 563 -22.00 -16.66 13.18
CA LYS A 563 -22.76 -17.12 14.35
C LYS A 563 -22.13 -18.34 15.00
N TYR A 564 -21.59 -19.27 14.22
CA TYR A 564 -20.84 -20.42 14.72
C TYR A 564 -19.66 -19.98 15.60
N TYR A 565 -18.81 -19.07 15.12
CA TYR A 565 -17.67 -18.59 15.92
C TYR A 565 -18.09 -17.81 17.15
N ASP A 566 -19.08 -16.93 17.02
CA ASP A 566 -19.64 -16.20 18.15
C ASP A 566 -20.13 -17.20 19.21
N ALA A 567 -20.94 -18.20 18.84
CA ALA A 567 -21.46 -19.21 19.75
C ALA A 567 -20.39 -20.15 20.33
N LEU A 568 -19.34 -20.48 19.57
CA LEU A 568 -18.23 -21.30 20.04
C LEU A 568 -17.42 -20.55 21.09
N PHE A 569 -17.01 -19.30 20.82
CA PHE A 569 -16.13 -18.56 21.71
C PHE A 569 -16.80 -18.06 23.00
N ASN A 570 -18.12 -17.90 23.02
CA ASN A 570 -18.87 -17.61 24.25
C ASN A 570 -19.50 -18.85 24.91
N GLY A 571 -19.20 -20.05 24.42
CA GLY A 571 -19.64 -21.32 25.00
C GLY A 571 -21.11 -21.70 24.75
N ARG A 572 -21.90 -20.87 24.05
CA ARG A 572 -23.30 -21.19 23.71
C ARG A 572 -23.45 -22.43 22.83
N LEU A 573 -22.41 -22.80 22.06
CA LEU A 573 -22.38 -24.03 21.28
C LEU A 573 -22.36 -25.29 22.17
N GLY A 574 -22.05 -25.18 23.47
CA GLY A 574 -21.89 -26.33 24.36
C GLY A 574 -20.48 -26.93 24.34
N PHE A 575 -19.50 -26.17 23.87
CA PHE A 575 -18.08 -26.51 23.89
C PHE A 575 -17.33 -25.49 24.74
N GLU A 576 -16.38 -25.94 25.54
CA GLU A 576 -15.52 -25.07 26.35
C GLU A 576 -14.06 -25.19 25.90
N ARG A 577 -13.30 -24.09 25.96
CA ARG A 577 -11.87 -24.11 25.63
C ARG A 577 -11.09 -24.76 26.76
N VAL A 578 -10.49 -25.91 26.49
CA VAL A 578 -9.71 -26.69 27.48
C VAL A 578 -8.21 -26.47 27.36
N ALA A 579 -7.72 -26.04 26.19
CA ALA A 579 -6.33 -25.68 26.00
C ALA A 579 -6.15 -24.61 24.92
N GLU A 580 -5.09 -23.83 25.07
CA GLU A 580 -4.70 -22.77 24.16
C GLU A 580 -3.17 -22.72 24.07
N PHE A 581 -2.64 -22.67 22.85
CA PHE A 581 -1.20 -22.63 22.60
C PHE A 581 -0.87 -21.40 21.75
N THR A 582 0.05 -20.59 22.26
CA THR A 582 0.52 -19.37 21.62
C THR A 582 2.04 -19.30 21.76
N SER A 583 2.73 -18.77 20.76
CA SER A 583 4.16 -18.46 20.83
C SER A 583 4.40 -17.00 20.50
N TYR A 584 3.65 -16.07 21.12
CA TYR A 584 3.85 -14.64 20.86
C TYR A 584 5.28 -14.21 21.18
N PRO A 585 5.82 -13.20 20.47
CA PRO A 585 7.05 -12.54 20.88
C PRO A 585 7.01 -12.20 22.36
N GLN A 586 8.04 -12.53 23.13
CA GLN A 586 8.04 -12.27 24.57
C GLN A 586 9.36 -11.70 25.06
N LEU A 587 9.28 -10.79 26.03
CA LEU A 587 10.44 -10.18 26.66
C LEU A 587 10.29 -10.24 28.18
N PHE A 588 11.26 -10.82 28.87
CA PHE A 588 11.23 -10.99 30.33
C PHE A 588 9.93 -11.65 30.85
N GLY A 589 9.37 -12.59 30.09
CA GLY A 589 8.10 -13.28 30.40
C GLY A 589 6.84 -12.49 30.03
N ILE A 590 6.95 -11.24 29.57
CA ILE A 590 5.83 -10.44 29.07
C ILE A 590 5.62 -10.77 27.60
N GLN A 591 4.45 -11.31 27.26
CA GLN A 591 4.06 -11.59 25.88
C GLN A 591 3.60 -10.29 25.17
N LEU A 592 3.93 -10.19 23.89
CA LEU A 592 3.55 -9.11 22.98
C LEU A 592 2.65 -9.71 21.88
N PRO A 593 1.33 -9.80 22.10
CA PRO A 593 0.43 -10.41 21.13
C PRO A 593 0.43 -9.66 19.80
N ASP A 594 0.67 -10.39 18.72
CA ASP A 594 0.78 -9.87 17.35
C ASP A 594 -0.26 -10.47 16.39
N GLN A 595 -1.32 -11.08 16.94
CA GLN A 595 -2.45 -11.64 16.18
C GLN A 595 -3.16 -10.62 15.28
N GLY A 596 -3.06 -9.33 15.62
CA GLY A 596 -3.63 -8.25 14.82
C GLY A 596 -2.87 -7.97 13.51
N ALA A 597 -1.80 -8.71 13.24
CA ALA A 597 -1.05 -8.68 11.99
C ALA A 597 -1.78 -9.40 10.84
N GLU A 598 -1.18 -9.35 9.66
CA GLU A 598 -1.63 -10.17 8.53
C GLU A 598 -1.32 -11.66 8.73
N GLU A 599 -1.99 -12.51 7.94
CA GLU A 599 -1.88 -13.97 8.08
C GLU A 599 -0.44 -14.46 7.94
N ALA A 600 0.29 -13.98 6.92
CA ALA A 600 1.67 -14.39 6.65
C ALA A 600 2.66 -14.05 7.77
N TRP A 601 2.30 -13.14 8.68
CA TRP A 601 3.13 -12.78 9.83
C TRP A 601 3.00 -13.77 10.98
N SER A 602 1.78 -14.18 11.32
CA SER A 602 1.52 -14.95 12.56
C SER A 602 1.16 -16.41 12.30
N VAL A 603 0.50 -16.74 11.20
CA VAL A 603 0.02 -18.10 10.93
C VAL A 603 1.13 -19.03 10.43
N TYR A 604 2.17 -18.48 9.81
CA TYR A 604 3.18 -19.27 9.12
C TYR A 604 4.21 -19.92 10.06
N ASP A 605 4.51 -19.32 11.20
CA ASP A 605 5.53 -19.81 12.15
C ASP A 605 5.11 -19.79 13.64
N HIS A 606 4.06 -19.06 14.03
CA HIS A 606 3.57 -19.05 15.41
C HIS A 606 2.05 -18.88 15.55
N PRO A 607 1.23 -19.71 14.87
CA PRO A 607 -0.22 -19.59 14.90
C PRO A 607 -0.77 -19.81 16.32
N ARG A 608 -1.91 -19.21 16.63
CA ARG A 608 -2.66 -19.53 17.86
C ARG A 608 -3.53 -20.75 17.65
N VAL A 609 -3.26 -21.79 18.42
CA VAL A 609 -4.04 -23.03 18.42
C VAL A 609 -5.00 -23.04 19.61
N GLN A 610 -6.25 -23.42 19.38
CA GLN A 610 -7.27 -23.55 20.43
C GLN A 610 -7.92 -24.93 20.36
N ILE A 611 -8.11 -25.55 21.53
CA ILE A 611 -8.75 -26.85 21.68
C ILE A 611 -9.99 -26.70 22.55
N PHE A 612 -11.12 -27.16 22.02
CA PHE A 612 -12.41 -27.14 22.68
C PHE A 612 -12.88 -28.56 22.99
N LYS A 613 -13.52 -28.75 24.14
CA LYS A 613 -14.12 -30.02 24.56
C LYS A 613 -15.63 -29.86 24.64
N LYS A 614 -16.37 -30.86 24.17
CA LYS A 614 -17.82 -30.93 24.31
C LYS A 614 -18.20 -31.05 25.78
N THR A 615 -19.17 -30.26 26.20
CA THR A 615 -19.72 -30.26 27.57
C THR A 615 -21.11 -30.91 27.60
N PRO A 616 -21.62 -31.31 28.78
CA PRO A 616 -23.01 -31.73 28.93
C PRO A 616 -24.04 -30.65 28.55
N ALA A 617 -23.62 -29.39 28.40
CA ALA A 617 -24.49 -28.31 27.95
C ALA A 617 -24.76 -28.33 26.43
N TYR A 618 -24.04 -29.15 25.66
CA TYR A 618 -24.27 -29.32 24.23
C TYR A 618 -25.68 -29.86 23.95
N SER A 619 -26.34 -29.30 22.93
CA SER A 619 -27.65 -29.74 22.48
C SER A 619 -27.80 -29.38 21.00
N ARG A 620 -28.06 -30.40 20.15
CA ARG A 620 -28.31 -30.20 18.71
C ARG A 620 -29.37 -29.12 18.48
N ALA A 621 -30.52 -29.23 19.16
CA ALA A 621 -31.63 -28.28 19.02
C ALA A 621 -31.23 -26.82 19.35
N ARG A 622 -30.32 -26.61 20.32
CA ARG A 622 -29.81 -25.27 20.62
C ARG A 622 -28.90 -24.75 19.49
N VAL A 623 -27.99 -25.59 19.01
CA VAL A 623 -27.07 -25.22 17.93
C VAL A 623 -27.84 -24.95 16.64
N GLU A 624 -28.82 -25.79 16.32
CA GLU A 624 -29.74 -25.61 15.20
C GLU A 624 -30.55 -24.31 15.32
N ALA A 625 -31.06 -23.96 16.50
CA ALA A 625 -31.73 -22.67 16.70
C ALA A 625 -30.78 -21.46 16.47
N ILE A 626 -29.50 -21.58 16.87
CA ILE A 626 -28.50 -20.53 16.67
C ILE A 626 -28.15 -20.40 15.17
N LEU A 627 -27.74 -21.49 14.53
CA LEU A 627 -27.26 -21.50 13.15
C LEU A 627 -28.42 -21.32 12.15
N GLY A 628 -29.55 -21.95 12.41
CA GLY A 628 -30.78 -21.91 11.60
C GLY A 628 -31.50 -20.56 11.62
N SER A 629 -31.18 -19.67 12.57
CA SER A 629 -31.64 -18.26 12.54
C SER A 629 -31.04 -17.44 11.38
N THR A 630 -30.21 -18.06 10.53
CA THR A 630 -29.59 -17.44 9.37
C THR A 630 -30.62 -17.21 8.27
N ASN A 631 -30.63 -16.00 7.70
CA ASN A 631 -31.48 -15.70 6.57
C ASN A 631 -30.80 -16.22 5.29
N TRP A 632 -31.15 -17.45 4.91
CA TRP A 632 -30.58 -18.13 3.74
C TRP A 632 -30.81 -17.38 2.43
N ASP A 633 -31.98 -16.73 2.29
CA ASP A 633 -32.35 -15.95 1.09
C ASP A 633 -31.54 -14.64 0.95
N ALA A 634 -30.92 -14.19 2.04
CA ALA A 634 -30.06 -13.00 2.03
C ALA A 634 -28.58 -13.30 1.78
N ILE A 635 -28.21 -14.58 1.61
CA ILE A 635 -26.82 -14.97 1.33
C ILE A 635 -26.48 -14.62 -0.11
N ILE A 636 -25.41 -13.84 -0.29
CA ILE A 636 -24.89 -13.47 -1.61
C ILE A 636 -23.45 -13.97 -1.70
N GLN A 637 -23.20 -14.87 -2.64
CA GLN A 637 -21.88 -15.40 -2.93
C GLN A 637 -21.02 -14.39 -3.69
N LEU A 638 -20.56 -13.38 -2.95
CA LEU A 638 -19.65 -12.37 -3.48
C LEU A 638 -18.21 -12.86 -3.38
N TRP A 639 -17.44 -12.61 -4.43
CA TRP A 639 -15.99 -12.72 -4.36
C TRP A 639 -15.42 -11.63 -3.43
N PRO A 640 -14.27 -11.87 -2.79
CA PRO A 640 -13.62 -10.91 -1.89
C PRO A 640 -13.56 -9.46 -2.41
N LYS A 641 -13.20 -9.31 -3.69
CA LYS A 641 -13.12 -8.01 -4.37
C LYS A 641 -14.48 -7.35 -4.59
N GLN A 642 -15.52 -8.13 -4.85
CA GLN A 642 -16.89 -7.64 -5.00
C GLN A 642 -17.44 -7.20 -3.65
N ALA A 643 -17.33 -8.04 -2.61
CA ALA A 643 -17.79 -7.73 -1.26
C ALA A 643 -17.18 -6.43 -0.69
N THR A 644 -15.93 -6.13 -1.04
CA THR A 644 -15.28 -4.88 -0.65
C THR A 644 -15.88 -3.65 -1.32
N LYS A 645 -16.39 -3.80 -2.55
CA LYS A 645 -17.07 -2.73 -3.28
C LYS A 645 -18.53 -2.55 -2.85
N THR A 646 -19.19 -3.61 -2.39
CA THR A 646 -20.63 -3.63 -2.08
C THR A 646 -20.87 -4.01 -0.62
N LYS A 647 -20.48 -3.14 0.32
CA LYS A 647 -20.50 -3.46 1.77
C LYS A 647 -21.88 -3.86 2.31
N ASP A 648 -22.93 -3.27 1.75
CA ASP A 648 -24.31 -3.44 2.23
C ASP A 648 -25.23 -4.03 1.15
N ALA A 649 -24.69 -4.77 0.18
CA ALA A 649 -25.45 -5.26 -1.00
C ALA A 649 -26.20 -4.15 -1.78
N LEU A 650 -25.69 -2.92 -1.74
CA LEU A 650 -26.33 -1.71 -2.28
C LEU A 650 -27.62 -1.28 -1.53
N LEU A 651 -27.90 -1.85 -0.36
CA LEU A 651 -29.03 -1.48 0.48
C LEU A 651 -28.69 -0.31 1.41
N LEU A 652 -29.70 0.48 1.77
CA LEU A 652 -29.56 1.52 2.79
C LEU A 652 -29.62 0.87 4.17
N THR A 653 -28.80 1.34 5.10
CA THR A 653 -28.92 0.93 6.50
C THR A 653 -30.26 1.39 7.10
N PRO A 654 -30.77 0.73 8.16
CA PRO A 654 -32.00 1.17 8.83
C PRO A 654 -31.94 2.62 9.34
N GLN A 655 -30.75 3.09 9.72
CA GLN A 655 -30.54 4.48 10.11
C GLN A 655 -30.67 5.43 8.92
N GLU A 656 -30.07 5.10 7.78
CA GLU A 656 -30.18 5.89 6.55
C GLU A 656 -31.62 5.94 6.05
N GLN A 657 -32.32 4.80 6.03
CA GLN A 657 -33.73 4.76 5.63
C GLN A 657 -34.58 5.75 6.45
N ARG A 658 -34.38 5.82 7.77
CA ARG A 658 -35.05 6.82 8.63
C ARG A 658 -34.71 8.26 8.28
N ILE A 659 -33.44 8.55 7.96
CA ILE A 659 -33.02 9.89 7.52
C ILE A 659 -33.69 10.28 6.20
N TYR A 660 -33.73 9.36 5.23
CA TYR A 660 -34.39 9.57 3.94
C TYR A 660 -35.91 9.70 4.05
N GLN A 661 -36.54 9.00 5.01
CA GLN A 661 -37.97 9.17 5.30
C GLN A 661 -38.26 10.54 5.95
N ALA A 662 -37.33 11.05 6.77
CA ALA A 662 -37.46 12.34 7.45
C ALA A 662 -37.09 13.55 6.57
N SER A 663 -36.51 13.36 5.38
CA SER A 663 -35.97 14.44 4.53
C SER A 663 -37.03 15.31 3.82
N GLY A 664 -38.30 15.17 4.18
CA GLY A 664 -39.42 15.97 3.68
C GLY A 664 -40.06 15.45 2.40
N THR A 665 -41.23 16.00 2.08
CA THR A 665 -41.95 15.70 0.83
C THR A 665 -41.49 16.63 -0.30
N TRP A 666 -41.77 16.27 -1.55
CA TRP A 666 -41.50 17.12 -2.71
C TRP A 666 -42.14 18.51 -2.60
N SER A 667 -43.39 18.56 -2.13
CA SER A 667 -44.13 19.81 -1.90
C SER A 667 -43.52 20.68 -0.79
N ALA A 668 -42.82 20.08 0.18
CA ALA A 668 -42.10 20.83 1.20
C ALA A 668 -40.77 21.41 0.66
N MET A 669 -40.13 20.71 -0.28
CA MET A 669 -38.87 21.16 -0.90
C MET A 669 -39.08 22.21 -2.01
N PHE A 670 -40.16 22.08 -2.77
CA PHE A 670 -40.48 22.98 -3.89
C PHE A 670 -41.96 23.37 -3.84
N ASP A 671 -42.22 24.65 -3.58
CA ASP A 671 -43.55 25.23 -3.64
C ASP A 671 -43.80 25.82 -5.04
N PRO A 672 -44.68 25.24 -5.86
CA PRO A 672 -44.97 25.75 -7.21
C PRO A 672 -45.63 27.13 -7.21
N THR A 673 -46.20 27.57 -6.08
CA THR A 673 -46.95 28.83 -5.96
C THR A 673 -46.08 30.01 -5.52
N ASN A 674 -44.84 29.73 -5.10
CA ASN A 674 -43.95 30.76 -4.59
C ASN A 674 -43.43 31.70 -5.72
N VAL A 675 -42.84 32.83 -5.31
CA VAL A 675 -42.31 33.84 -6.24
C VAL A 675 -41.22 33.29 -7.17
N VAL A 676 -40.44 32.31 -6.69
CA VAL A 676 -39.38 31.67 -7.48
C VAL A 676 -39.96 30.96 -8.69
N ASN A 677 -41.03 30.18 -8.49
CA ASN A 677 -41.68 29.40 -9.53
C ASN A 677 -42.68 30.19 -10.37
N ARG A 678 -43.03 31.41 -9.94
CA ARG A 678 -43.72 32.40 -10.79
C ARG A 678 -42.80 32.98 -11.88
N PHE A 679 -41.49 33.09 -11.61
CA PHE A 679 -40.48 33.61 -12.55
C PHE A 679 -39.27 32.69 -12.71
N PRO A 680 -39.46 31.41 -13.09
CA PRO A 680 -38.42 30.38 -12.98
C PRO A 680 -37.23 30.66 -13.90
N VAL A 681 -37.46 31.22 -15.09
CA VAL A 681 -36.40 31.58 -16.05
C VAL A 681 -35.49 32.67 -15.47
N LEU A 682 -36.06 33.72 -14.89
CA LEU A 682 -35.29 34.82 -14.31
C LEU A 682 -34.44 34.34 -13.12
N ILE A 683 -35.05 33.56 -12.22
CA ILE A 683 -34.35 33.03 -11.06
C ILE A 683 -33.23 32.06 -11.46
N TRP A 684 -33.47 31.23 -12.48
CA TRP A 684 -32.44 30.36 -13.04
C TRP A 684 -31.26 31.13 -13.62
N VAL A 685 -31.53 32.17 -14.41
CA VAL A 685 -30.53 33.09 -14.97
C VAL A 685 -29.66 33.69 -13.86
N LEU A 686 -30.28 34.17 -12.78
CA LEU A 686 -29.56 34.71 -11.61
C LEU A 686 -28.67 33.64 -10.95
N GLY A 687 -29.16 32.40 -10.84
CA GLY A 687 -28.36 31.28 -10.33
C GLY A 687 -27.15 30.97 -11.21
N VAL A 688 -27.32 30.96 -12.54
CA VAL A 688 -26.21 30.76 -13.49
C VAL A 688 -25.19 31.89 -13.42
N LEU A 689 -25.65 33.14 -13.29
CA LEU A 689 -24.79 34.30 -13.08
C LEU A 689 -24.00 34.19 -11.77
N LEU A 690 -24.64 33.77 -10.68
CA LEU A 690 -23.99 33.53 -9.40
C LEU A 690 -22.87 32.49 -9.53
N MET A 691 -23.09 31.39 -10.25
CA MET A 691 -22.03 30.41 -10.52
C MET A 691 -20.85 31.05 -11.29
N GLY A 692 -21.15 31.89 -12.29
CA GLY A 692 -20.13 32.67 -12.99
C GLY A 692 -19.30 33.55 -12.06
N LEU A 693 -19.95 34.29 -11.17
CA LEU A 693 -19.28 35.17 -10.19
C LEU A 693 -18.39 34.39 -9.22
N VAL A 694 -18.84 33.22 -8.77
CA VAL A 694 -18.05 32.34 -7.89
C VAL A 694 -16.84 31.77 -8.61
N GLY A 695 -17.00 31.32 -9.86
CA GLY A 695 -15.91 30.70 -10.62
C GLY A 695 -14.89 31.69 -11.18
N LEU A 696 -15.29 32.92 -11.49
CA LEU A 696 -14.49 33.92 -12.19
C LEU A 696 -13.11 34.19 -11.55
N PRO A 697 -12.98 34.48 -10.24
CA PRO A 697 -11.69 34.72 -9.60
C PRO A 697 -10.69 33.57 -9.76
N TYR A 698 -11.20 32.33 -9.76
CA TYR A 698 -10.38 31.12 -9.86
C TYR A 698 -9.89 30.88 -11.28
N VAL A 699 -10.76 31.02 -12.29
CA VAL A 699 -10.30 30.89 -13.68
C VAL A 699 -9.32 32.00 -14.01
N TRP A 700 -9.63 33.25 -13.63
CA TRP A 700 -8.78 34.40 -13.89
C TRP A 700 -7.35 34.24 -13.31
N LEU A 701 -7.23 33.57 -12.16
CA LEU A 701 -5.94 33.31 -11.53
C LEU A 701 -5.12 32.24 -12.29
N VAL A 702 -5.77 31.19 -12.78
CA VAL A 702 -5.11 30.01 -13.36
C VAL A 702 -4.88 30.16 -14.87
N ALA A 703 -5.83 30.75 -15.59
CA ALA A 703 -5.82 30.90 -17.04
C ALA A 703 -5.14 32.19 -17.52
N GLY A 704 -4.12 32.66 -16.78
CA GLY A 704 -3.39 33.90 -17.07
C GLY A 704 -2.88 34.08 -18.52
N PRO A 705 -2.46 33.02 -19.24
CA PRO A 705 -2.03 33.11 -20.63
C PRO A 705 -3.15 33.28 -21.67
N LEU A 706 -4.42 33.05 -21.32
CA LEU A 706 -5.53 33.16 -22.26
C LEU A 706 -5.94 34.63 -22.49
N PRO A 707 -6.42 35.00 -23.70
CA PRO A 707 -6.77 36.37 -24.03
C PRO A 707 -7.82 37.00 -23.10
N ASP A 708 -8.87 36.26 -22.77
CA ASP A 708 -9.94 36.62 -21.84
C ASP A 708 -9.64 36.18 -20.39
N ARG A 709 -8.45 35.62 -20.13
CA ARG A 709 -8.11 34.89 -18.90
C ARG A 709 -9.13 33.82 -18.52
N GLY A 710 -9.75 33.17 -19.51
CA GLY A 710 -10.67 32.06 -19.36
C GLY A 710 -12.05 32.44 -18.81
N TYR A 711 -12.49 33.68 -18.94
CA TYR A 711 -13.85 34.12 -18.60
C TYR A 711 -14.94 33.20 -19.18
N ALA A 712 -14.74 32.70 -20.40
CA ALA A 712 -15.62 31.73 -21.06
C ALA A 712 -15.93 30.48 -20.19
N PHE A 713 -15.03 30.10 -19.29
CA PHE A 713 -15.16 28.93 -18.41
C PHE A 713 -15.64 29.25 -16.98
N ALA A 714 -15.88 30.53 -16.65
CA ALA A 714 -16.20 30.95 -15.29
C ALA A 714 -17.47 30.28 -14.72
N ARG A 715 -18.56 30.24 -15.51
CA ARG A 715 -19.83 29.62 -15.09
C ARG A 715 -19.75 28.11 -14.92
N PRO A 716 -19.26 27.32 -15.91
CA PRO A 716 -19.13 25.88 -15.72
C PRO A 716 -18.14 25.55 -14.60
N LEU A 717 -17.06 26.32 -14.42
CA LEU A 717 -16.15 26.09 -13.29
C LEU A 717 -16.84 26.40 -11.96
N GLY A 718 -17.58 27.50 -11.83
CA GLY A 718 -18.29 27.82 -10.60
C GLY A 718 -19.31 26.75 -10.19
N LEU A 719 -20.10 26.26 -11.16
CA LEU A 719 -21.03 25.16 -10.93
C LEU A 719 -20.29 23.87 -10.52
N LEU A 720 -19.18 23.56 -11.18
CA LEU A 720 -18.34 22.42 -10.84
C LEU A 720 -17.77 22.54 -9.43
N LEU A 721 -17.20 23.69 -9.05
CA LEU A 721 -16.58 23.89 -7.73
C LEU A 721 -17.62 23.80 -6.61
N VAL A 722 -18.77 24.47 -6.76
CA VAL A 722 -19.83 24.44 -5.76
C VAL A 722 -20.43 23.04 -5.65
N GLY A 723 -20.78 22.43 -6.79
CA GLY A 723 -21.36 21.09 -6.85
C GLY A 723 -20.40 20.02 -6.33
N TRP A 724 -19.12 20.11 -6.68
CA TRP A 724 -18.08 19.21 -6.19
C TRP A 724 -17.87 19.34 -4.67
N LEU A 725 -17.76 20.57 -4.16
CA LEU A 725 -17.54 20.81 -2.73
C LEU A 725 -18.70 20.28 -1.88
N VAL A 726 -19.96 20.60 -2.25
CA VAL A 726 -21.12 20.11 -1.50
C VAL A 726 -21.30 18.60 -1.65
N TRP A 727 -21.06 18.03 -2.83
CA TRP A 727 -21.10 16.59 -3.05
C TRP A 727 -20.06 15.87 -2.19
N TRP A 728 -18.84 16.39 -2.12
CA TRP A 728 -17.77 15.83 -1.32
C TRP A 728 -18.09 15.89 0.18
N LEU A 729 -18.54 17.05 0.68
CA LEU A 729 -18.95 17.22 2.09
C LEU A 729 -20.14 16.32 2.46
N ALA A 730 -21.11 16.15 1.57
CA ALA A 730 -22.27 15.28 1.77
C ALA A 730 -21.94 13.79 1.63
N SER A 731 -21.02 13.41 0.75
CA SER A 731 -20.51 12.03 0.66
C SER A 731 -19.78 11.62 1.95
N LEU A 732 -19.10 12.57 2.60
CA LEU A 732 -18.46 12.37 3.90
C LEU A 732 -19.43 12.51 5.09
N LYS A 733 -20.72 12.76 4.83
CA LYS A 733 -21.75 13.04 5.85
C LYS A 733 -21.42 14.20 6.80
N LEU A 734 -20.56 15.14 6.40
CA LEU A 734 -20.17 16.32 7.17
C LEU A 734 -21.24 17.42 7.10
N VAL A 735 -21.88 17.55 5.94
CA VAL A 735 -22.96 18.49 5.67
C VAL A 735 -24.04 17.76 4.89
N THR A 736 -25.31 18.12 5.04
CA THR A 736 -26.38 17.54 4.22
C THR A 736 -26.39 18.20 2.83
N PHE A 737 -26.75 17.45 1.79
CA PHE A 737 -27.04 18.02 0.47
C PHE A 737 -28.38 18.78 0.50
N SER A 738 -28.42 19.87 1.25
CA SER A 738 -29.57 20.76 1.44
C SER A 738 -29.26 22.16 0.89
N VAL A 739 -30.26 23.03 0.82
CA VAL A 739 -30.06 24.44 0.43
C VAL A 739 -28.98 25.10 1.30
N GLY A 740 -29.01 24.85 2.62
CA GLY A 740 -28.00 25.37 3.56
C GLY A 740 -26.59 24.84 3.28
N GLY A 741 -26.46 23.54 2.97
CA GLY A 741 -25.17 22.96 2.61
C GLY A 741 -24.60 23.50 1.30
N ILE A 742 -25.46 23.72 0.30
CA ILE A 742 -25.05 24.31 -0.98
C ILE A 742 -24.68 25.78 -0.79
N ALA A 743 -25.48 26.54 -0.05
CA ALA A 743 -25.20 27.94 0.25
C ALA A 743 -23.89 28.11 1.01
N LEU A 744 -23.57 27.22 1.96
CA LEU A 744 -22.28 27.21 2.64
C LEU A 744 -21.12 27.03 1.65
N SER A 745 -21.22 26.08 0.72
CA SER A 745 -20.21 25.88 -0.32
C SER A 745 -20.03 27.12 -1.21
N VAL A 746 -21.14 27.78 -1.59
CA VAL A 746 -21.10 29.05 -2.32
C VAL A 746 -20.36 30.12 -1.52
N VAL A 747 -20.69 30.29 -0.24
CA VAL A 747 -20.06 31.31 0.63
C VAL A 747 -18.56 31.04 0.78
N LEU A 748 -18.13 29.80 1.05
CA LEU A 748 -16.72 29.46 1.21
C LEU A 748 -15.91 29.77 -0.06
N LEU A 749 -16.44 29.41 -1.23
CA LEU A 749 -15.80 29.69 -2.53
C LEU A 749 -15.86 31.18 -2.87
N ALA A 750 -16.95 31.88 -2.55
CA ALA A 750 -17.04 33.32 -2.75
C ALA A 750 -16.02 34.07 -1.88
N LEU A 751 -15.80 33.66 -0.63
CA LEU A 751 -14.78 34.24 0.26
C LEU A 751 -13.36 34.00 -0.26
N GLY A 752 -13.06 32.78 -0.73
CA GLY A 752 -11.77 32.46 -1.36
C GLY A 752 -11.54 33.30 -2.64
N GLY A 753 -12.56 33.40 -3.48
CA GLY A 753 -12.54 34.25 -4.68
C GLY A 753 -12.37 35.74 -4.34
N ALA A 754 -13.04 36.24 -3.31
CA ALA A 754 -12.90 37.61 -2.81
C ALA A 754 -11.49 37.88 -2.27
N ALA A 755 -10.89 36.94 -1.53
CA ALA A 755 -9.50 37.08 -1.09
C ALA A 755 -8.52 37.18 -2.27
N ILE A 756 -8.70 36.36 -3.32
CA ILE A 756 -7.89 36.41 -4.54
C ILE A 756 -8.01 37.79 -5.23
N THR A 757 -9.24 38.27 -5.41
CA THR A 757 -9.47 39.56 -6.09
C THR A 757 -9.02 40.75 -5.26
N LEU A 758 -9.16 40.72 -3.93
CA LEU A 758 -8.70 41.79 -3.04
C LEU A 758 -7.17 41.88 -3.00
N VAL A 759 -6.46 40.76 -2.88
CA VAL A 759 -4.98 40.73 -2.91
C VAL A 759 -4.44 41.23 -4.25
N ARG A 760 -5.15 41.01 -5.36
CA ARG A 760 -4.74 41.40 -6.71
C ARG A 760 -5.62 42.48 -7.33
N ARG A 761 -6.24 43.34 -6.51
CA ARG A 761 -7.29 44.28 -6.92
C ARG A 761 -6.92 45.12 -8.15
N ARG A 762 -5.73 45.73 -8.14
CA ARG A 762 -5.27 46.59 -9.24
C ARG A 762 -5.18 45.83 -10.57
N ALA A 763 -4.63 44.62 -10.54
CA ALA A 763 -4.51 43.79 -11.73
C ALA A 763 -5.86 43.28 -12.24
N PHE A 764 -6.78 42.96 -11.32
CA PHE A 764 -8.13 42.51 -11.66
C PHE A 764 -8.95 43.62 -12.32
N VAL A 765 -8.94 44.84 -11.75
CA VAL A 765 -9.64 46.01 -12.32
C VAL A 765 -9.04 46.39 -13.67
N ALA A 766 -7.72 46.45 -13.81
CA ALA A 766 -7.07 46.76 -15.08
C ALA A 766 -7.41 45.73 -16.17
N TRP A 767 -7.47 44.43 -15.83
CA TRP A 767 -7.90 43.39 -16.75
C TRP A 767 -9.36 43.59 -17.20
N LEU A 768 -10.25 43.91 -16.26
CA LEU A 768 -11.67 44.14 -16.56
C LEU A 768 -11.86 45.32 -17.52
N GLU A 769 -11.15 46.43 -17.28
CA GLU A 769 -11.19 47.61 -18.13
C GLU A 769 -10.64 47.32 -19.54
N ALA A 770 -9.52 46.60 -19.63
CA ALA A 770 -8.90 46.23 -20.89
C ALA A 770 -9.78 45.28 -21.74
N ASN A 771 -10.51 44.37 -21.09
CA ASN A 771 -11.27 43.31 -21.77
C ASN A 771 -12.78 43.55 -21.82
N ARG A 772 -13.29 44.68 -21.33
CA ARG A 772 -14.74 44.96 -21.22
C ARG A 772 -15.55 44.66 -22.49
N ARG A 773 -14.99 44.94 -23.67
CA ARG A 773 -15.67 44.70 -24.96
C ARG A 773 -15.80 43.20 -25.24
N LEU A 774 -14.74 42.46 -25.01
CA LEU A 774 -14.69 41.01 -25.19
C LEU A 774 -15.65 40.30 -24.22
N LEU A 775 -15.65 40.72 -22.95
CA LEU A 775 -16.57 40.17 -21.94
C LEU A 775 -18.04 40.40 -22.31
N VAL A 776 -18.40 41.56 -22.86
CA VAL A 776 -19.77 41.84 -23.33
C VAL A 776 -20.13 40.95 -24.53
N ILE A 777 -19.19 40.69 -25.45
CA ILE A 777 -19.40 39.77 -26.57
C ILE A 777 -19.64 38.34 -26.06
N GLU A 778 -18.84 37.89 -25.11
CA GLU A 778 -18.96 36.57 -24.48
C GLU A 778 -20.30 36.41 -23.74
N GLU A 779 -20.74 37.44 -23.01
CA GLU A 779 -22.07 37.47 -22.40
C GLU A 779 -23.19 37.41 -23.45
N GLY A 780 -23.11 38.23 -24.49
CA GLY A 780 -24.08 38.24 -25.57
C GLY A 780 -24.19 36.89 -26.26
N LEU A 781 -23.04 36.25 -26.54
CA LEU A 781 -22.97 34.93 -27.14
C LEU A 781 -23.63 33.86 -26.25
N PHE A 782 -23.28 33.85 -24.96
CA PHE A 782 -23.84 32.90 -24.00
C PHE A 782 -25.37 33.00 -23.95
N TRP A 783 -25.89 34.22 -23.77
CA TRP A 783 -27.34 34.42 -23.67
C TRP A 783 -28.07 34.18 -25.00
N ALA A 784 -27.45 34.49 -26.14
CA ALA A 784 -28.01 34.18 -27.46
C ALA A 784 -28.20 32.66 -27.64
N PHE A 785 -27.18 31.85 -27.34
CA PHE A 785 -27.30 30.38 -27.42
C PHE A 785 -28.25 29.82 -26.37
N PHE A 786 -28.25 30.38 -25.16
CA PHE A 786 -29.21 29.98 -24.12
C PHE A 786 -30.64 30.22 -24.58
N VAL A 787 -30.97 31.42 -25.10
CA VAL A 787 -32.31 31.76 -25.59
C VAL A 787 -32.69 30.92 -26.81
N LEU A 788 -31.75 30.67 -27.73
CA LEU A 788 -31.97 29.82 -28.89
C LEU A 788 -32.43 28.41 -28.47
N VAL A 789 -31.69 27.74 -27.60
CA VAL A 789 -32.03 26.38 -27.16
C VAL A 789 -33.23 26.38 -26.22
N LEU A 790 -33.39 27.42 -25.40
CA LEU A 790 -34.59 27.60 -24.59
C LEU A 790 -35.85 27.70 -25.46
N SER A 791 -35.79 28.39 -26.59
CA SER A 791 -36.92 28.50 -27.54
C SER A 791 -37.28 27.12 -28.12
N VAL A 792 -36.30 26.27 -28.39
CA VAL A 792 -36.51 24.87 -28.81
C VAL A 792 -37.17 24.06 -27.69
N ARG A 793 -36.66 24.15 -26.45
CA ARG A 793 -37.28 23.46 -25.30
C ARG A 793 -38.67 23.99 -24.98
N TRP A 794 -38.92 25.28 -25.18
CA TRP A 794 -40.23 25.89 -24.99
C TRP A 794 -41.26 25.32 -25.99
N ALA A 795 -40.84 25.07 -27.23
CA ALA A 795 -41.71 24.44 -28.24
C ALA A 795 -42.01 22.97 -27.94
N ASN A 796 -41.13 22.25 -27.22
CA ASN A 796 -41.35 20.87 -26.80
C ASN A 796 -40.75 20.58 -25.41
N PRO A 797 -41.46 20.98 -24.33
CA PRO A 797 -40.97 20.82 -22.95
C PRO A 797 -41.15 19.40 -22.40
N ASP A 798 -41.71 18.48 -23.18
CA ASP A 798 -42.14 17.16 -22.72
C ASP A 798 -40.96 16.29 -22.25
N LEU A 799 -41.22 15.59 -21.13
CA LEU A 799 -40.31 14.71 -20.41
C LEU A 799 -40.77 13.24 -20.42
N TRP A 800 -41.95 12.93 -20.99
CA TRP A 800 -42.57 11.60 -20.85
C TRP A 800 -43.10 10.95 -22.15
N HIS A 801 -42.92 11.55 -23.34
CA HIS A 801 -43.50 11.03 -24.58
C HIS A 801 -43.35 9.49 -24.74
N PRO A 802 -44.43 8.70 -24.88
CA PRO A 802 -44.36 7.23 -24.86
C PRO A 802 -43.47 6.60 -25.93
N VAL A 803 -43.42 7.21 -27.13
CA VAL A 803 -42.65 6.71 -28.29
C VAL A 803 -41.35 7.47 -28.55
N LEU A 804 -41.31 8.78 -28.30
CA LEU A 804 -40.19 9.69 -28.60
C LEU A 804 -39.42 10.15 -27.33
N GLY A 805 -39.83 9.68 -26.15
CA GLY A 805 -39.31 10.10 -24.86
C GLY A 805 -37.99 9.44 -24.48
N GLY A 806 -37.71 8.24 -25.03
CA GLY A 806 -36.46 7.51 -24.79
C GLY A 806 -36.17 7.35 -23.29
N GLU A 807 -34.95 7.74 -22.88
CA GLU A 807 -34.46 7.62 -21.50
C GLU A 807 -34.86 8.78 -20.57
N LYS A 808 -35.60 9.80 -21.05
CA LYS A 808 -35.99 10.97 -20.24
C LYS A 808 -36.71 10.61 -18.92
N PRO A 809 -37.61 9.60 -18.88
CA PRO A 809 -38.18 9.12 -17.62
C PRO A 809 -37.12 8.65 -16.61
N MET A 810 -36.11 7.89 -17.07
CA MET A 810 -35.02 7.41 -16.23
C MET A 810 -34.15 8.58 -15.75
N ASP A 811 -33.76 9.48 -16.66
CA ASP A 811 -32.97 10.67 -16.32
C ASP A 811 -33.67 11.54 -15.29
N PHE A 812 -34.98 11.75 -15.46
CA PHE A 812 -35.78 12.53 -14.54
C PHE A 812 -35.94 11.82 -13.20
N ALA A 813 -36.07 10.49 -13.17
CA ALA A 813 -36.08 9.70 -11.95
C ALA A 813 -34.75 9.81 -11.18
N PHE A 814 -33.60 9.71 -11.87
CA PHE A 814 -32.27 9.90 -11.27
C PHE A 814 -32.06 11.32 -10.76
N LEU A 815 -32.42 12.33 -11.55
CA LEU A 815 -32.35 13.72 -11.12
C LEU A 815 -33.17 13.94 -9.84
N ASN A 816 -34.41 13.45 -9.82
CA ASN A 816 -35.27 13.56 -8.65
C ASN A 816 -34.73 12.79 -7.44
N ALA A 817 -34.18 11.59 -7.65
CA ALA A 817 -33.55 10.82 -6.58
C ALA A 817 -32.40 11.60 -5.92
N ILE A 818 -31.56 12.25 -6.72
CA ILE A 818 -30.42 13.04 -6.25
C ILE A 818 -30.88 14.31 -5.55
N ILE A 819 -31.89 15.00 -6.09
CA ILE A 819 -32.50 16.15 -5.43
C ILE A 819 -33.14 15.74 -4.11
N LYS A 820 -33.73 14.55 -3.96
CA LYS A 820 -34.28 14.15 -2.67
C LYS A 820 -33.23 13.57 -1.72
N SER A 821 -32.03 13.25 -2.21
CA SER A 821 -30.98 12.65 -1.40
C SER A 821 -30.34 13.62 -0.41
N VAL A 822 -30.15 13.14 0.83
CA VAL A 822 -29.52 13.89 1.92
C VAL A 822 -28.00 13.72 1.89
N TYR A 823 -27.55 12.51 1.58
CA TYR A 823 -26.13 12.13 1.47
C TYR A 823 -25.93 11.35 0.16
N PHE A 824 -24.68 11.06 -0.17
CA PHE A 824 -24.32 10.30 -1.37
C PHE A 824 -23.63 8.98 -1.00
N PRO A 825 -23.82 7.89 -1.78
CA PRO A 825 -24.59 7.78 -3.03
C PRO A 825 -26.11 8.00 -2.87
N PRO A 826 -26.82 8.44 -3.93
CA PRO A 826 -28.24 8.80 -3.85
C PRO A 826 -29.12 7.54 -3.72
N TYR A 827 -30.30 7.68 -3.10
CA TYR A 827 -31.21 6.53 -2.96
C TYR A 827 -31.73 6.04 -4.31
N ASP A 828 -32.07 4.75 -4.38
CA ASP A 828 -32.57 4.10 -5.58
C ASP A 828 -34.03 4.51 -5.90
N PRO A 829 -34.33 5.07 -7.09
CA PRO A 829 -35.69 5.52 -7.43
C PRO A 829 -36.67 4.38 -7.78
N TRP A 830 -36.18 3.15 -7.91
CA TRP A 830 -36.97 1.96 -8.25
C TRP A 830 -37.43 1.17 -7.03
N PHE A 831 -37.39 1.79 -5.84
CA PHE A 831 -37.92 1.23 -4.58
C PHE A 831 -37.22 -0.04 -4.08
N ALA A 832 -35.97 -0.28 -4.49
CA ALA A 832 -35.17 -1.42 -4.02
C ALA A 832 -34.74 -1.33 -2.54
N GLY A 833 -35.07 -0.23 -1.83
CA GLY A 833 -34.63 0.01 -0.45
C GLY A 833 -33.14 0.35 -0.32
N GLY A 834 -32.48 0.63 -1.45
CA GLY A 834 -31.05 0.81 -1.58
C GLY A 834 -30.62 2.17 -2.15
N TYR A 835 -29.40 2.20 -2.65
CA TYR A 835 -28.81 3.36 -3.33
C TYR A 835 -28.37 3.02 -4.76
N ILE A 836 -28.34 4.02 -5.62
CA ILE A 836 -28.02 3.86 -7.03
C ILE A 836 -26.53 3.50 -7.18
N ASN A 837 -26.24 2.44 -7.96
CA ASN A 837 -24.90 2.09 -8.42
C ASN A 837 -24.73 2.42 -9.92
N TYR A 838 -24.79 3.70 -10.26
CA TYR A 838 -24.73 4.23 -11.64
C TYR A 838 -23.97 5.55 -11.66
N TYR A 839 -23.58 6.05 -12.85
CA TYR A 839 -22.94 7.36 -12.94
C TYR A 839 -23.97 8.47 -12.71
N TYR A 840 -23.76 9.28 -11.67
CA TYR A 840 -24.75 10.29 -11.26
C TYR A 840 -24.20 11.70 -11.05
N PHE A 841 -22.87 11.91 -11.10
CA PHE A 841 -22.27 13.20 -10.74
C PHE A 841 -22.71 14.37 -11.62
N GLY A 842 -22.95 14.15 -12.92
CA GLY A 842 -23.50 15.18 -13.81
C GLY A 842 -24.87 15.71 -13.32
N PHE A 843 -25.74 14.81 -12.86
CA PHE A 843 -27.01 15.19 -12.24
C PHE A 843 -26.83 15.91 -10.91
N VAL A 844 -25.76 15.66 -10.14
CA VAL A 844 -25.46 16.40 -8.90
C VAL A 844 -25.15 17.86 -9.19
N LEU A 845 -24.37 18.15 -10.24
CA LEU A 845 -24.06 19.52 -10.63
C LEU A 845 -25.35 20.30 -10.92
N VAL A 846 -26.23 19.72 -11.74
CA VAL A 846 -27.52 20.33 -12.07
C VAL A 846 -28.41 20.43 -10.83
N SER A 847 -28.53 19.37 -10.03
CA SER A 847 -29.34 19.33 -8.80
C SER A 847 -28.89 20.37 -7.79
N THR A 848 -27.59 20.69 -7.74
CA THR A 848 -27.03 21.74 -6.88
C THR A 848 -27.64 23.09 -7.24
N LEU A 849 -27.68 23.40 -8.54
CA LEU A 849 -28.31 24.64 -9.00
C LEU A 849 -29.82 24.62 -8.74
N ILE A 850 -30.52 23.52 -9.09
CA ILE A 850 -31.97 23.36 -8.87
C ILE A 850 -32.35 23.60 -7.41
N LYS A 851 -31.66 22.93 -6.48
CA LYS A 851 -31.90 23.09 -5.04
C LYS A 851 -31.60 24.49 -4.55
N LEU A 852 -30.46 25.06 -4.97
CA LEU A 852 -30.05 26.39 -4.51
C LEU A 852 -31.08 27.46 -4.89
N VAL A 853 -31.60 27.39 -6.12
CA VAL A 853 -32.54 28.40 -6.62
C VAL A 853 -34.00 28.10 -6.28
N GLY A 854 -34.35 26.84 -6.00
CA GLY A 854 -35.70 26.43 -5.61
C GLY A 854 -36.72 26.31 -6.75
N VAL A 855 -36.26 26.20 -8.01
CA VAL A 855 -37.14 26.01 -9.18
C VAL A 855 -37.61 24.56 -9.23
N VAL A 856 -38.90 24.32 -9.47
CA VAL A 856 -39.48 22.96 -9.55
C VAL A 856 -38.70 22.10 -10.57
N PRO A 857 -38.32 20.86 -10.24
CA PRO A 857 -37.45 20.03 -11.09
C PRO A 857 -37.93 19.84 -12.54
N SER A 858 -39.23 19.72 -12.78
CA SER A 858 -39.80 19.56 -14.14
C SER A 858 -39.55 20.78 -15.04
N ILE A 859 -39.57 21.98 -14.47
CA ILE A 859 -39.22 23.22 -15.17
C ILE A 859 -37.70 23.34 -15.27
N ALA A 860 -36.99 23.06 -14.17
CA ALA A 860 -35.55 23.22 -14.11
C ALA A 860 -34.78 22.28 -15.05
N TYR A 861 -35.28 21.05 -15.27
CA TYR A 861 -34.75 20.15 -16.30
C TYR A 861 -34.75 20.81 -17.69
N ASN A 862 -35.83 21.51 -18.02
CA ASN A 862 -35.96 22.24 -19.28
C ASN A 862 -35.04 23.48 -19.39
N LEU A 863 -34.62 24.07 -18.27
CA LEU A 863 -33.66 25.19 -18.22
C LEU A 863 -32.20 24.72 -18.19
N THR A 864 -31.98 23.50 -17.71
CA THR A 864 -30.65 22.88 -17.64
C THR A 864 -30.08 22.63 -19.03
N VAL A 865 -30.85 22.05 -19.93
CA VAL A 865 -30.38 21.71 -21.29
C VAL A 865 -29.86 22.95 -22.04
N PRO A 866 -30.59 24.08 -22.11
CA PRO A 866 -30.07 25.33 -22.66
C PRO A 866 -28.82 25.84 -21.96
N THR A 867 -28.72 25.69 -20.64
CA THR A 867 -27.54 26.12 -19.86
C THR A 867 -26.28 25.36 -20.28
N LEU A 868 -26.38 24.03 -20.35
CA LEU A 868 -25.26 23.18 -20.74
C LEU A 868 -24.83 23.44 -22.18
N PHE A 869 -25.79 23.66 -23.09
CA PHE A 869 -25.48 24.01 -24.47
C PHE A 869 -24.79 25.37 -24.57
N ALA A 870 -25.25 26.37 -23.82
CA ALA A 870 -24.63 27.69 -23.77
C ALA A 870 -23.20 27.63 -23.17
N PHE A 871 -22.96 26.77 -22.17
CA PHE A 871 -21.58 26.52 -21.69
C PHE A 871 -20.69 25.93 -22.79
N LEU A 872 -21.19 24.95 -23.54
CA LEU A 872 -20.43 24.34 -24.64
C LEU A 872 -20.10 25.36 -25.72
N ALA A 873 -21.09 26.15 -26.15
CA ALA A 873 -20.90 27.17 -27.18
C ALA A 873 -19.88 28.23 -26.75
N LEU A 874 -19.96 28.70 -25.51
CA LEU A 874 -19.01 29.68 -24.97
C LEU A 874 -17.61 29.09 -24.79
N ALA A 875 -17.50 27.84 -24.34
CA ALA A 875 -16.22 27.13 -24.24
C ALA A 875 -15.55 26.94 -25.62
N ALA A 876 -16.34 26.61 -26.66
CA ALA A 876 -15.84 26.51 -28.03
C ALA A 876 -15.34 27.87 -28.56
N PHE A 877 -16.07 28.95 -28.26
CA PHE A 877 -15.62 30.31 -28.58
C PHE A 877 -14.31 30.65 -27.87
N GLY A 878 -14.21 30.42 -26.55
CA GLY A 878 -12.98 30.67 -25.79
C GLY A 878 -11.79 29.86 -26.28
N ALA A 879 -12.00 28.60 -26.69
CA ALA A 879 -10.96 27.77 -27.29
C ALA A 879 -10.52 28.31 -28.67
N ALA A 880 -11.46 28.70 -29.52
CA ALA A 880 -11.16 29.31 -30.82
C ALA A 880 -10.41 30.63 -30.67
N LEU A 881 -10.83 31.47 -29.72
CA LEU A 881 -10.16 32.73 -29.38
C LEU A 881 -8.71 32.50 -28.94
N ALA A 882 -8.47 31.51 -28.08
CA ALA A 882 -7.13 31.14 -27.62
C ALA A 882 -6.23 30.67 -28.79
N LEU A 883 -6.76 29.84 -29.69
CA LEU A 883 -6.02 29.33 -30.85
C LEU A 883 -5.64 30.43 -31.85
N VAL A 884 -6.56 31.37 -32.12
CA VAL A 884 -6.32 32.49 -33.05
C VAL A 884 -5.38 33.53 -32.45
N SER A 885 -5.43 33.73 -31.13
CA SER A 885 -4.57 34.71 -30.46
C SER A 885 -3.15 34.17 -30.22
N GLY A 886 -3.00 32.85 -30.06
CA GLY A 886 -1.71 32.19 -29.82
C GLY A 886 -0.82 32.08 -31.07
N SER A 887 -1.38 32.16 -32.27
CA SER A 887 -0.63 32.14 -33.54
C SER A 887 -0.02 33.50 -33.92
N GLY A 888 -0.24 34.55 -33.13
CA GLY A 888 0.34 35.89 -33.31
C GLY A 888 1.60 36.18 -32.48
N HIS A 889 2.16 35.19 -31.77
CA HIS A 889 3.43 35.30 -31.04
C HIS A 889 4.35 34.12 -31.40
N GLN A 890 4.82 34.11 -32.66
CA GLN A 890 6.10 33.52 -33.05
C GLN A 890 6.98 34.61 -33.65
#